data_AF-A0A8B9FFN0-F1
#
_entry.id   AF-A0A8B9FFN0-F1
#
_cell.length_a   1.000
_cell.length_b   1.000
_cell.length_c   1.000
_cell.angle_alpha   90.00
_cell.angle_beta   90.00
_cell.angle_gamma   90.00
#
_symmetry.space_group_name_H-M   'P 1'
#
loop_
_entity.id
_entity.type
_entity.pdbx_description
1 polymer ?
#
loop_
_entity_poly.entity_id
_entity_poly.type
_entity_poly.pdbx_seq_one_letter_code
_entity_poly.pdbx_strand_id
1 'polypeptide(L)'
;MPRYTVHVRGEWLAVPCQSGASTVGWLGKEAVRRYMKNKPDNGGFALVEEVKFYVRRCKGLGLLDLEDTVEDALEDNEFVEVVIEGDIMSPDFIPSQPEGVHLYSKYREPEQYIFLDGNSLTTKDLVSLGKGLYKIKLTPEAEAKVSESREVIERIIKEQTVVYGITTGFGKFARTVIPNSKLRELQVNLVRSHSAGVGKPLSPERSRMLLALRINVLAKGYSGISLETLQQVIEAFNASCLPYIPEKGTVGASGDLAPLSHLALGLIGEGKMWSPKSGWADAKYVLEAHGLRPITLKPKEGLALINGTQMITSLGCEAVERAGAIARQADIIAALTLEVLKGTTRAFDTDIHAVRPHRGQAEVAFRFRSLLDSDHHPSEIAESHRFCDRVQDAYTMRCCPQVHGVVNDTIAFVKDIMMTEINSATDNPMVFAERAETISGGNFHGEYPAKALDYLAIGVHELAAISERRIERLCNPSLSELPAFLVTEGGLNSGFMIAHCTAAALVSENKALCHPSSVDSLSTSAATEDHVSMGGWAARKALRVIEHVEQVLAIELLAACQGIEFLRPLRTTTPLEKVYDLVRSVVRCGKWLNLTLKSTGGNTSLNRDPFHQQLSPWSCWIIWVLVMTTGIRMSFKKRDPFQRFARGHHLKLKKSLSQCVFRDPPYPRPSAETLQQLELSRAVSSFFLHVTSPNDGRSPRKKE
;
A
#
# COMPACT_ATOMS: atom_id res chain seq x y z
N MET A 1 19.60 21.65 10.18
CA MET A 1 19.94 22.36 8.93
C MET A 1 19.14 21.71 7.82
N PRO A 2 18.31 22.47 7.08
CA PRO A 2 17.62 21.95 5.91
C PRO A 2 18.65 21.41 4.91
N ARG A 3 18.33 20.29 4.27
CA ARG A 3 19.16 19.64 3.25
C ARG A 3 18.35 19.52 1.98
N TYR A 4 18.92 20.00 0.88
CA TYR A 4 18.30 19.93 -0.43
C TYR A 4 19.01 18.87 -1.25
N THR A 5 18.26 18.07 -2.00
CA THR A 5 18.82 17.03 -2.85
C THR A 5 18.96 17.56 -4.26
N VAL A 6 20.19 17.68 -4.72
CA VAL A 6 20.56 18.34 -5.98
C VAL A 6 21.20 17.33 -6.93
N HIS A 7 20.68 17.22 -8.14
CA HIS A 7 21.25 16.41 -9.22
C HIS A 7 22.29 17.22 -9.99
N VAL A 8 23.49 16.65 -10.20
CA VAL A 8 24.54 17.22 -11.06
C VAL A 8 25.14 16.09 -11.90
N ARG A 9 25.04 16.17 -13.23
CA ARG A 9 25.63 15.21 -14.20
C ARG A 9 25.44 13.71 -13.83
N GLY A 10 24.24 13.30 -13.44
CA GLY A 10 23.94 11.89 -13.13
C GLY A 10 24.13 11.49 -11.66
N GLU A 11 24.59 12.40 -10.80
CA GLU A 11 24.84 12.17 -9.38
C GLU A 11 23.89 12.99 -8.50
N TRP A 12 23.36 12.37 -7.44
CA TRP A 12 22.52 13.04 -6.45
C TRP A 12 23.35 13.43 -5.24
N LEU A 13 23.31 14.72 -4.89
CA LEU A 13 24.10 15.31 -3.81
C LEU A 13 23.17 15.92 -2.76
N ALA A 14 23.39 15.58 -1.50
CA ALA A 14 22.73 16.25 -0.39
C ALA A 14 23.52 17.53 -0.03
N VAL A 15 22.90 18.69 -0.21
CA VAL A 15 23.48 20.00 0.09
C VAL A 15 22.89 20.55 1.40
N PRO A 16 23.64 20.55 2.52
CA PRO A 16 23.23 21.23 3.74
C PRO A 16 23.23 22.74 3.55
N CYS A 17 22.09 23.36 3.80
CA CYS A 17 21.90 24.80 3.78
C CYS A 17 21.94 25.34 5.21
N GLN A 18 22.85 26.27 5.49
CA GLN A 18 23.12 26.75 6.86
C GLN A 18 22.13 27.83 7.34
N SER A 19 21.41 28.49 6.42
CA SER A 19 20.37 29.49 6.71
C SER A 19 19.27 29.48 5.64
N GLY A 20 18.02 29.80 6.02
CA GLY A 20 16.89 29.96 5.08
C GLY A 20 17.09 31.09 4.05
N ALA A 21 18.12 31.92 4.22
CA ALA A 21 18.45 33.04 3.34
C ALA A 21 19.43 32.68 2.21
N SER A 22 19.82 31.42 2.04
CA SER A 22 20.68 31.04 0.90
C SER A 22 19.86 31.06 -0.39
N THR A 23 20.45 31.53 -1.48
CA THR A 23 19.77 31.61 -2.79
C THR A 23 19.89 30.30 -3.57
N VAL A 24 19.02 30.10 -4.56
CA VAL A 24 19.09 28.97 -5.49
C VAL A 24 20.43 28.94 -6.22
N GLY A 25 21.01 30.09 -6.56
CA GLY A 25 22.35 30.21 -7.12
C GLY A 25 23.44 29.71 -6.18
N TRP A 26 23.33 30.00 -4.88
CA TRP A 26 24.25 29.44 -3.88
C TRP A 26 24.13 27.91 -3.80
N LEU A 27 22.89 27.40 -3.76
CA LEU A 27 22.61 25.96 -3.73
C LEU A 27 23.24 25.23 -4.92
N GLY A 28 23.10 25.79 -6.12
CA GLY A 28 23.70 25.24 -7.34
C GLY A 28 25.23 25.25 -7.31
N LYS A 29 25.87 26.37 -6.92
CA LYS A 29 27.34 26.46 -6.80
C LYS A 29 27.89 25.46 -5.79
N GLU A 30 27.22 25.33 -4.65
CA GLU A 30 27.64 24.42 -3.60
C GLU A 30 27.44 22.95 -4.01
N ALA A 31 26.42 22.63 -4.79
CA ALA A 31 26.25 21.31 -5.41
C ALA A 31 27.38 21.00 -6.39
N VAL A 32 27.72 21.93 -7.30
CA VAL A 32 28.85 21.77 -8.24
C VAL A 32 30.17 21.60 -7.50
N ARG A 33 30.41 22.38 -6.44
CA ARG A 33 31.62 22.24 -5.60
C ARG A 33 31.74 20.84 -5.01
N ARG A 34 30.64 20.28 -4.50
CA ARG A 34 30.61 18.90 -4.00
C ARG A 34 30.80 17.87 -5.10
N TYR A 35 30.17 18.07 -6.25
CA TYR A 35 30.36 17.22 -7.43
C TYR A 35 31.84 17.16 -7.84
N MET A 36 32.49 18.32 -8.01
CA MET A 36 33.91 18.41 -8.39
C MET A 36 34.81 17.66 -7.40
N LYS A 37 34.59 17.84 -6.10
CA LYS A 37 35.38 17.17 -5.05
C LYS A 37 35.28 15.65 -5.10
N ASN A 38 34.18 15.11 -5.61
CA ASN A 38 33.93 13.67 -5.70
C ASN A 38 34.47 13.02 -6.99
N LYS A 39 35.12 13.78 -7.88
CA LYS A 39 35.61 13.28 -9.17
C LYS A 39 37.13 13.37 -9.30
N PRO A 40 37.80 12.35 -9.89
CA PRO A 40 39.26 12.31 -10.02
C PRO A 40 39.84 13.41 -10.93
N ASP A 41 39.04 14.01 -11.81
CA ASP A 41 39.38 15.08 -12.75
C ASP A 41 38.63 16.41 -12.45
N ASN A 42 38.18 16.59 -11.20
CA ASN A 42 37.25 17.65 -10.80
C ASN A 42 35.96 17.67 -11.64
N GLY A 43 35.60 16.55 -12.29
CA GLY A 43 34.40 16.44 -13.10
C GLY A 43 34.49 17.25 -14.40
N GLY A 44 35.69 17.57 -14.87
CA GLY A 44 35.93 18.33 -16.10
C GLY A 44 35.89 19.85 -15.96
N PHE A 45 35.92 20.39 -14.73
CA PHE A 45 35.90 21.83 -14.46
C PHE A 45 37.20 22.34 -13.84
N ALA A 46 37.63 23.55 -14.22
CA ALA A 46 38.82 24.20 -13.67
C ALA A 46 38.55 24.87 -12.32
N LEU A 47 37.47 25.67 -12.22
CA LEU A 47 37.03 26.38 -11.02
C LEU A 47 35.50 26.36 -10.93
N VAL A 48 34.94 26.29 -9.72
CA VAL A 48 33.48 26.29 -9.49
C VAL A 48 32.87 27.62 -9.98
N GLU A 49 33.61 28.71 -9.80
CA GLU A 49 33.19 30.07 -10.12
C GLU A 49 33.03 30.33 -11.62
N GLU A 50 33.66 29.50 -12.46
CA GLU A 50 33.60 29.58 -13.93
C GLU A 50 32.49 28.71 -14.52
N VAL A 51 31.86 27.85 -13.70
CA VAL A 51 30.77 26.98 -14.15
C VAL A 51 29.50 27.80 -14.30
N LYS A 52 29.05 27.97 -15.54
CA LYS A 52 27.72 28.51 -15.84
C LYS A 52 26.70 27.40 -15.79
N PHE A 53 25.60 27.62 -15.07
CA PHE A 53 24.55 26.63 -14.89
C PHE A 53 23.19 27.29 -14.71
N TYR A 54 22.15 26.48 -14.87
CA TYR A 54 20.77 26.78 -14.48
C TYR A 54 20.33 25.78 -13.42
N VAL A 55 19.39 26.16 -12.56
CA VAL A 55 18.74 25.22 -11.65
C VAL A 55 17.31 25.04 -12.12
N ARG A 56 16.87 23.78 -12.24
CA ARG A 56 15.48 23.46 -12.55
C ARG A 56 14.91 22.48 -11.57
N ARG A 57 13.59 22.51 -11.38
CA ARG A 57 12.86 21.48 -10.66
C ARG A 57 12.94 20.17 -11.44
N CYS A 58 13.24 19.06 -10.77
CA CYS A 58 13.19 17.75 -11.44
C CYS A 58 11.74 17.37 -11.80
N LYS A 59 10.76 17.88 -11.05
CA LYS A 59 9.33 17.74 -11.33
C LYS A 59 8.82 18.94 -12.12
N GLY A 60 8.24 18.71 -13.30
CA GLY A 60 7.68 19.76 -14.15
C GLY A 60 8.71 20.59 -14.93
N LEU A 61 10.02 20.36 -14.70
CA LEU A 61 11.14 20.96 -15.44
C LEU A 61 11.17 22.50 -15.44
N GLY A 62 10.46 23.14 -14.51
CA GLY A 62 10.46 24.59 -14.36
C GLY A 62 11.84 25.09 -13.93
N LEU A 63 12.36 26.09 -14.65
CA LEU A 63 13.56 26.82 -14.25
C LEU A 63 13.29 27.63 -12.99
N LEU A 64 14.27 27.68 -12.10
CA LEU A 64 14.26 28.50 -10.89
C LEU A 64 15.12 29.73 -11.11
N ASP A 65 14.68 30.88 -10.58
CA ASP A 65 15.52 32.07 -10.55
C ASP A 65 16.66 31.85 -9.55
N LEU A 66 17.88 32.23 -9.92
CA LEU A 66 19.07 32.03 -9.08
C LEU A 66 19.11 32.98 -7.89
N GLU A 67 18.39 34.10 -7.97
CA GLU A 67 18.30 35.12 -6.91
C GLU A 67 17.21 34.81 -5.88
N ASP A 68 16.27 33.90 -6.21
CA ASP A 68 15.25 33.48 -5.25
C ASP A 68 15.89 32.80 -4.04
N THR A 69 15.31 33.02 -2.86
CA THR A 69 15.70 32.26 -1.67
C THR A 69 15.28 30.80 -1.85
N VAL A 70 16.10 29.88 -1.35
CA VAL A 70 15.80 28.45 -1.46
C VAL A 70 14.48 28.11 -0.72
N GLU A 71 14.16 28.82 0.36
CA GLU A 71 12.93 28.61 1.14
C GLU A 71 11.67 29.06 0.39
N ASP A 72 11.74 30.14 -0.39
CA ASP A 72 10.61 30.62 -1.20
C ASP A 72 10.47 29.82 -2.50
N ALA A 73 11.61 29.39 -3.07
CA ALA A 73 11.65 28.72 -4.37
C ALA A 73 11.38 27.22 -4.30
N LEU A 74 11.68 26.54 -3.17
CA LEU A 74 11.62 25.08 -3.04
C LEU A 74 10.83 24.63 -1.83
N GLU A 75 10.01 23.59 -2.04
CA GLU A 75 9.34 22.90 -0.93
C GLU A 75 10.29 21.90 -0.24
N ASP A 76 10.01 21.56 1.03
CA ASP A 76 10.73 20.52 1.78
C ASP A 76 10.72 19.18 1.02
N ASN A 77 11.89 18.62 0.71
CA ASN A 77 12.12 17.39 -0.08
C ASN A 77 11.91 17.54 -1.60
N GLU A 78 11.88 18.77 -2.13
CA GLU A 78 11.92 18.98 -3.57
C GLU A 78 13.31 18.67 -4.13
N PHE A 79 13.34 17.93 -5.25
CA PHE A 79 14.55 17.60 -5.98
C PHE A 79 14.78 18.64 -7.08
N VAL A 80 16.01 19.15 -7.14
CA VAL A 80 16.43 20.09 -8.19
C VAL A 80 17.60 19.53 -8.97
N GLU A 81 17.73 19.94 -10.22
CA GLU A 81 18.84 19.61 -11.08
C GLU A 81 19.61 20.87 -11.45
N VAL A 82 20.93 20.80 -11.30
CA VAL A 82 21.86 21.80 -11.83
C VAL A 82 22.23 21.36 -13.25
N VAL A 83 21.78 22.14 -14.22
CA VAL A 83 22.05 21.95 -15.65
C VAL A 83 23.21 22.85 -16.03
N ILE A 84 24.34 22.27 -16.40
CA ILE A 84 25.56 23.01 -16.73
C ILE A 84 25.50 23.43 -18.21
N GLU A 85 25.81 24.70 -18.47
CA GLU A 85 25.77 25.28 -19.82
C GLU A 85 26.80 24.57 -20.73
N GLY A 86 26.36 24.05 -21.88
CA GLY A 86 27.18 23.29 -22.81
C GLY A 86 27.09 21.77 -22.69
N ASP A 87 26.47 21.24 -21.62
CA ASP A 87 26.11 19.83 -21.58
C ASP A 87 24.92 19.54 -22.51
N ILE A 88 24.99 18.45 -23.29
CA ILE A 88 23.83 17.97 -24.04
C ILE A 88 22.78 17.54 -23.02
N MET A 89 21.63 18.22 -23.03
CA MET A 89 20.48 17.80 -22.23
C MET A 89 20.17 16.34 -22.56
N SER A 90 20.31 15.44 -21.57
CA SER A 90 19.92 14.05 -21.76
C SER A 90 18.43 14.00 -22.16
N PRO A 91 18.09 13.57 -23.38
CA PRO A 91 16.69 13.36 -23.75
C PRO A 91 16.08 12.16 -22.99
N ASP A 92 16.95 11.33 -22.40
CA ASP A 92 16.63 10.19 -21.54
C ASP A 92 16.62 10.56 -20.06
N PHE A 93 16.51 11.85 -19.70
CA PHE A 93 16.16 12.25 -18.34
C PHE A 93 14.73 11.77 -18.04
N ILE A 94 14.63 10.50 -17.68
CA ILE A 94 13.54 9.95 -16.91
C ILE A 94 13.78 10.52 -15.52
N PRO A 95 13.02 11.53 -15.04
CA PRO A 95 12.91 11.65 -13.59
C PRO A 95 12.55 10.24 -13.16
N SER A 96 13.31 9.66 -12.23
CA SER A 96 12.78 8.57 -11.42
C SER A 96 11.53 9.16 -10.80
N GLN A 97 10.41 9.10 -11.52
CA GLN A 97 9.14 9.55 -11.02
C GLN A 97 8.99 8.67 -9.78
N PRO A 98 8.84 9.27 -8.60
CA PRO A 98 8.13 8.59 -7.57
C PRO A 98 6.67 8.54 -8.05
N GLU A 99 6.37 7.72 -9.06
CA GLU A 99 5.03 7.16 -9.22
C GLU A 99 4.84 6.27 -8.01
N GLY A 100 4.32 6.85 -6.93
CA GLY A 100 3.97 6.12 -5.71
C GLY A 100 4.55 6.61 -4.39
N VAL A 101 5.41 7.63 -4.34
CA VAL A 101 5.82 8.21 -3.04
C VAL A 101 4.85 9.33 -2.68
N HIS A 102 3.63 8.96 -2.30
CA HIS A 102 2.77 9.82 -1.51
C HIS A 102 3.24 9.80 -0.05
N LEU A 103 4.42 10.36 0.23
CA LEU A 103 4.79 10.77 1.58
C LEU A 103 4.15 12.14 1.85
N TYR A 104 2.81 12.19 1.91
CA TYR A 104 2.10 13.32 2.53
C TYR A 104 2.11 13.17 4.05
N SER A 105 3.31 13.32 4.61
CA SER A 105 3.60 13.75 5.98
C SER A 105 5.12 13.85 6.09
N LYS A 106 5.66 14.92 6.69
CA LYS A 106 7.07 14.98 7.11
C LYS A 106 7.45 13.61 7.69
N TYR A 107 8.50 12.95 7.18
CA TYR A 107 8.95 11.67 7.72
C TYR A 107 9.08 11.82 9.24
N ARG A 108 8.26 11.08 9.97
CA ARG A 108 8.31 11.01 11.43
C ARG A 108 9.03 9.73 11.77
N GLU A 109 10.10 9.86 12.54
CA GLU A 109 10.78 8.68 13.02
C GLU A 109 9.82 7.89 13.93
N PRO A 110 9.60 6.59 13.67
CA PRO A 110 8.70 5.81 14.50
C PRO A 110 9.23 5.66 15.92
N GLU A 111 8.38 5.95 16.90
CA GLU A 111 8.68 5.79 18.34
C GLU A 111 8.23 4.42 18.87
N GLN A 112 7.24 3.81 18.20
CA GLN A 112 6.66 2.54 18.63
C GLN A 112 7.39 1.36 18.00
N TYR A 113 7.45 0.27 18.76
CA TYR A 113 8.01 -1.01 18.32
C TYR A 113 6.90 -2.02 18.07
N ILE A 114 7.07 -2.82 17.02
CA ILE A 114 6.41 -4.12 16.89
C ILE A 114 7.43 -5.22 17.18
N PHE A 115 6.98 -6.27 17.85
CA PHE A 115 7.80 -7.43 18.17
C PHE A 115 7.56 -8.52 17.14
N LEU A 116 8.63 -9.04 16.54
CA LEU A 116 8.56 -10.15 15.60
C LEU A 116 9.02 -11.44 16.26
N ASP A 117 8.18 -12.45 16.15
CA ASP A 117 8.40 -13.83 16.63
C ASP A 117 8.54 -14.83 15.47
N GLY A 118 8.39 -14.36 14.23
CA GLY A 118 8.36 -15.16 13.01
C GLY A 118 7.04 -15.89 12.71
N ASN A 119 5.97 -15.65 13.48
CA ASN A 119 4.73 -16.42 13.42
C ASN A 119 3.44 -15.59 13.51
N SER A 120 3.47 -14.38 14.07
CA SER A 120 2.27 -13.61 14.39
C SER A 120 2.06 -12.33 13.57
N LEU A 121 2.87 -12.10 12.52
CA LEU A 121 2.76 -10.87 11.72
C LEU A 121 1.49 -10.91 10.86
N THR A 122 0.71 -9.83 10.88
CA THR A 122 -0.47 -9.70 10.00
C THR A 122 -0.16 -8.89 8.75
N THR A 123 -0.98 -9.05 7.71
CA THR A 123 -0.93 -8.23 6.48
C THR A 123 -1.02 -6.72 6.77
N LYS A 124 -1.82 -6.33 7.79
CA LYS A 124 -1.98 -4.94 8.23
C LYS A 124 -0.74 -4.41 8.94
N ASP A 125 -0.12 -5.23 9.78
CA ASP A 125 1.12 -4.88 10.47
C ASP A 125 2.22 -4.63 9.43
N LEU A 126 2.28 -5.49 8.40
CA LEU A 126 3.25 -5.33 7.32
C LEU A 126 3.05 -4.01 6.56
N VAL A 127 1.81 -3.67 6.17
CA VAL A 127 1.53 -2.39 5.51
C VAL A 127 1.86 -1.20 6.44
N SER A 128 1.62 -1.33 7.74
CA SER A 128 1.96 -0.31 8.73
C SER A 128 3.48 -0.15 8.91
N LEU A 129 4.23 -1.26 8.84
CA LEU A 129 5.68 -1.24 8.75
C LEU A 129 6.13 -0.57 7.44
N GLY A 130 5.51 -0.87 6.30
CA GLY A 130 5.80 -0.18 5.03
C GLY A 130 5.68 1.35 5.15
N LYS A 131 4.62 1.82 5.81
CA LYS A 131 4.36 3.25 6.07
C LYS A 131 5.29 3.91 7.10
N GLY A 132 6.23 3.17 7.67
CA GLY A 132 7.17 3.70 8.67
C GLY A 132 6.54 4.00 10.02
N LEU A 133 5.42 3.35 10.38
CA LEU A 133 4.75 3.59 11.67
C LEU A 133 5.43 2.89 12.85
N TYR A 134 6.24 1.87 12.59
CA TYR A 134 6.88 1.04 13.61
C TYR A 134 8.35 0.74 13.32
N LYS A 135 9.11 0.64 14.41
CA LYS A 135 10.41 -0.05 14.50
C LYS A 135 10.19 -1.54 14.81
N ILE A 136 11.17 -2.38 14.49
CA ILE A 136 11.17 -3.82 14.82
C ILE A 136 12.08 -4.09 16.01
N LYS A 137 11.64 -5.00 16.88
CA LYS A 137 12.46 -5.79 17.82
C LYS A 137 12.11 -7.27 17.67
N LEU A 138 13.04 -8.14 18.01
CA LEU A 138 12.73 -9.57 18.14
C LEU A 138 12.13 -9.84 19.52
N THR A 139 11.30 -10.88 19.60
CA THR A 139 10.96 -11.51 20.88
C THR A 139 12.14 -12.34 21.40
N PRO A 140 12.34 -12.47 22.73
CA PRO A 140 13.41 -13.32 23.28
C PRO A 140 13.38 -14.76 22.75
N GLU A 141 12.20 -15.32 22.51
CA GLU A 141 12.02 -16.67 21.98
C GLU A 141 12.53 -16.79 20.53
N ALA A 142 12.39 -15.73 19.73
CA ALA A 142 12.92 -15.68 18.38
C ALA A 142 14.46 -15.57 18.37
N GLU A 143 15.03 -14.77 19.27
CA GLU A 143 16.48 -14.66 19.44
C GLU A 143 17.11 -16.01 19.82
N ALA A 144 16.46 -16.75 20.72
CA ALA A 144 16.86 -18.11 21.09
C ALA A 144 16.85 -19.06 19.90
N LYS A 145 15.72 -19.14 19.16
CA LYS A 145 15.59 -20.00 17.97
C LYS A 145 16.61 -19.68 16.88
N VAL A 146 16.89 -18.40 16.64
CA VAL A 146 17.92 -17.96 15.68
C VAL A 146 19.30 -18.45 16.11
N SER A 147 19.61 -18.34 17.40
CA SER A 147 20.89 -18.77 17.96
C SER A 147 21.07 -20.28 17.88
N GLU A 148 20.05 -21.06 18.26
CA GLU A 148 20.04 -22.52 18.16
C GLU A 148 20.23 -23.00 16.71
N SER A 149 19.53 -22.37 15.76
CA SER A 149 19.70 -22.61 14.32
C SER A 149 21.15 -22.37 13.88
N ARG A 150 21.76 -21.29 14.38
CA ARG A 150 23.13 -20.93 14.02
C ARG A 150 24.15 -21.93 14.54
N GLU A 151 23.95 -22.49 15.73
CA GLU A 151 24.85 -23.50 16.30
C GLU A 151 24.97 -24.76 15.43
N VAL A 152 23.87 -25.16 14.76
CA VAL A 152 23.91 -26.27 13.79
C VAL A 152 24.83 -25.96 12.62
N ILE A 153 24.76 -24.74 12.08
CA ILE A 153 25.62 -24.30 10.98
C ILE A 153 27.08 -24.29 11.38
N GLU A 154 27.41 -23.76 12.57
CA GLU A 154 28.78 -23.75 13.07
C GLU A 154 29.34 -25.17 13.27
N ARG A 155 28.49 -26.10 13.73
CA ARG A 155 28.85 -27.52 13.87
C ARG A 155 29.18 -28.15 12.52
N ILE A 156 28.32 -27.97 11.51
CA ILE A 156 28.52 -28.48 10.14
C ILE A 156 29.86 -27.99 9.57
N ILE A 157 30.18 -26.71 9.76
CA ILE A 157 31.44 -26.11 9.26
C ILE A 157 32.65 -26.70 9.98
N LYS A 158 32.55 -26.86 11.31
CA LYS A 158 33.61 -27.44 12.14
C LYS A 158 33.88 -28.90 11.79
N GLU A 159 32.82 -29.67 11.53
CA GLU A 159 32.87 -31.09 11.19
C GLU A 159 33.14 -31.34 9.69
N GLN A 160 33.18 -30.29 8.88
CA GLN A 160 33.39 -30.34 7.42
C GLN A 160 32.36 -31.22 6.69
N THR A 161 31.13 -31.27 7.20
CA THR A 161 30.04 -32.00 6.55
C THR A 161 29.68 -31.34 5.21
N VAL A 162 29.44 -32.14 4.17
CA VAL A 162 29.05 -31.65 2.84
C VAL A 162 27.56 -31.32 2.84
N VAL A 163 27.21 -30.03 2.81
CA VAL A 163 25.83 -29.54 2.89
C VAL A 163 25.59 -28.39 1.90
N TYR A 164 24.46 -28.49 1.18
CA TYR A 164 24.04 -27.54 0.14
C TYR A 164 24.07 -26.09 0.62
N GLY A 165 24.79 -25.22 -0.09
CA GLY A 165 24.84 -23.78 0.19
C GLY A 165 25.54 -23.38 1.49
N ILE A 166 26.08 -24.35 2.24
CA ILE A 166 26.91 -24.13 3.43
C ILE A 166 28.37 -24.43 3.10
N THR A 167 28.67 -25.64 2.64
CA THR A 167 30.03 -26.12 2.28
C THR A 167 30.16 -26.47 0.79
N THR A 168 29.08 -26.29 0.00
CA THR A 168 29.06 -26.49 -1.45
C THR A 168 28.65 -25.24 -2.21
N GLY A 169 28.77 -25.27 -3.54
CA GLY A 169 28.16 -24.27 -4.44
C GLY A 169 26.63 -24.36 -4.51
N PHE A 170 26.03 -23.56 -5.40
CA PHE A 170 24.56 -23.40 -5.56
C PHE A 170 24.08 -23.87 -6.95
N GLY A 171 22.78 -24.21 -7.06
CA GLY A 171 22.17 -24.64 -8.33
C GLY A 171 22.93 -25.80 -8.98
N LYS A 172 23.35 -25.64 -10.24
CA LYS A 172 24.13 -26.65 -10.98
C LYS A 172 25.46 -27.02 -10.31
N PHE A 173 26.01 -26.15 -9.46
CA PHE A 173 27.24 -26.37 -8.71
C PHE A 173 27.01 -26.96 -7.30
N ALA A 174 25.82 -27.49 -7.00
CA ALA A 174 25.48 -28.08 -5.71
C ALA A 174 26.41 -29.23 -5.27
N ARG A 175 27.12 -29.88 -6.19
CA ARG A 175 28.07 -30.98 -5.90
C ARG A 175 29.53 -30.51 -5.74
N THR A 176 29.82 -29.23 -5.94
CA THR A 176 31.17 -28.68 -5.84
C THR A 176 31.45 -28.30 -4.39
N VAL A 177 32.36 -29.00 -3.73
CA VAL A 177 32.80 -28.69 -2.36
C VAL A 177 33.68 -27.44 -2.35
N ILE A 178 33.42 -26.52 -1.42
CA ILE A 178 34.10 -25.24 -1.29
C ILE A 178 34.99 -25.25 -0.03
N PRO A 179 36.28 -24.89 -0.13
CA PRO A 179 37.14 -24.79 1.05
C PRO A 179 36.62 -23.78 2.08
N ASN A 180 36.79 -24.07 3.37
CA ASN A 180 36.34 -23.20 4.47
C ASN A 180 36.85 -21.75 4.34
N SER A 181 38.07 -21.55 3.82
CA SER A 181 38.67 -20.22 3.57
C SER A 181 37.93 -19.38 2.52
N LYS A 182 37.14 -20.02 1.64
CA LYS A 182 36.40 -19.39 0.55
C LYS A 182 34.91 -19.20 0.86
N LEU A 183 34.40 -19.73 1.97
CA LEU A 183 32.96 -19.69 2.26
C LEU A 183 32.38 -18.29 2.40
N ARG A 184 33.16 -17.33 2.93
CA ARG A 184 32.73 -15.92 3.01
C ARG A 184 32.67 -15.27 1.63
N GLU A 185 33.72 -15.47 0.82
CA GLU A 185 33.78 -14.98 -0.57
C GLU A 185 32.63 -15.55 -1.40
N LEU A 186 32.30 -16.82 -1.20
CA LEU A 186 31.16 -17.49 -1.84
C LEU A 186 29.83 -16.76 -1.57
N GLN A 187 29.58 -16.32 -0.33
CA GLN A 187 28.33 -15.61 -0.01
C GLN A 187 28.25 -14.24 -0.69
N VAL A 188 29.35 -13.49 -0.72
CA VAL A 188 29.39 -12.17 -1.39
C VAL A 188 29.22 -12.33 -2.90
N ASN A 189 29.90 -13.30 -3.51
CA ASN A 189 29.78 -13.60 -4.93
C ASN A 189 28.37 -14.05 -5.30
N LEU A 190 27.70 -14.82 -4.42
CA LEU A 190 26.29 -15.19 -4.59
C LEU A 190 25.42 -13.93 -4.68
N VAL A 191 25.48 -13.05 -3.68
CA VAL A 191 24.68 -11.81 -3.63
C VAL A 191 24.93 -10.95 -4.88
N ARG A 192 26.19 -10.74 -5.27
CA ARG A 192 26.53 -9.94 -6.47
C ARG A 192 26.00 -10.56 -7.75
N SER A 193 26.26 -11.84 -7.98
CA SER A 193 25.85 -12.53 -9.21
C SER A 193 24.33 -12.64 -9.37
N HIS A 194 23.60 -12.74 -8.25
CA HIS A 194 22.15 -12.86 -8.25
C HIS A 194 21.43 -11.51 -8.26
N SER A 195 22.14 -10.38 -8.06
CA SER A 195 21.59 -9.02 -8.16
C SER A 195 21.35 -8.60 -9.62
N ALA A 196 20.56 -9.39 -10.34
CA ALA A 196 20.29 -9.26 -11.78
C ALA A 196 18.87 -8.73 -12.09
N GLY A 197 18.19 -8.16 -11.09
CA GLY A 197 16.89 -7.50 -11.30
C GLY A 197 16.97 -6.24 -12.17
N VAL A 198 15.88 -5.89 -12.84
CA VAL A 198 15.76 -4.72 -13.73
C VAL A 198 14.46 -3.94 -13.51
N GLY A 199 14.32 -2.79 -14.16
CA GLY A 199 13.14 -1.93 -14.06
C GLY A 199 13.25 -0.87 -12.96
N LYS A 200 12.13 -0.19 -12.70
CA LYS A 200 12.04 0.84 -11.66
C LYS A 200 12.31 0.22 -10.27
N PRO A 201 12.90 0.97 -9.32
CA PRO A 201 12.99 0.47 -7.96
C PRO A 201 11.60 0.36 -7.33
N LEU A 202 11.45 -0.58 -6.40
CA LEU A 202 10.38 -0.54 -5.42
C LEU A 202 10.37 0.83 -4.71
N SER A 203 9.17 1.29 -4.34
CA SER A 203 9.05 2.46 -3.48
C SER A 203 9.69 2.18 -2.11
N PRO A 204 10.12 3.21 -1.37
CA PRO A 204 10.62 3.04 0.00
C PRO A 204 9.67 2.20 0.87
N GLU A 205 8.36 2.41 0.77
CA GLU A 205 7.37 1.65 1.54
C GLU A 205 7.41 0.17 1.20
N ARG A 206 7.48 -0.19 -0.09
CA ARG A 206 7.54 -1.58 -0.56
C ARG A 206 8.88 -2.24 -0.23
N SER A 207 10.00 -1.54 -0.37
CA SER A 207 11.31 -2.02 0.08
C SER A 207 11.33 -2.28 1.58
N ARG A 208 10.68 -1.41 2.36
CA ARG A 208 10.54 -1.57 3.82
C ARG A 208 9.68 -2.77 4.18
N MET A 209 8.56 -3.00 3.48
CA MET A 209 7.74 -4.22 3.66
C MET A 209 8.55 -5.49 3.36
N LEU A 210 9.26 -5.52 2.23
CA LEU A 210 10.06 -6.67 1.82
C LEU A 210 11.17 -6.98 2.86
N LEU A 211 11.85 -5.95 3.37
CA LEU A 211 12.85 -6.07 4.44
C LEU A 211 12.23 -6.58 5.76
N ALA A 212 11.06 -6.06 6.16
CA ALA A 212 10.35 -6.54 7.33
C ALA A 212 9.99 -8.04 7.22
N LEU A 213 9.54 -8.50 6.05
CA LEU A 213 9.27 -9.92 5.85
C LEU A 213 10.51 -10.79 5.92
N ARG A 214 11.63 -10.32 5.35
CA ARG A 214 12.88 -11.05 5.47
C ARG A 214 13.29 -11.19 6.94
N ILE A 215 13.15 -10.12 7.73
CA ILE A 215 13.39 -10.19 9.18
C ILE A 215 12.44 -11.20 9.86
N ASN A 216 11.14 -11.17 9.55
CA ASN A 216 10.16 -12.08 10.15
C ASN A 216 10.49 -13.56 9.85
N VAL A 217 10.82 -13.88 8.61
CA VAL A 217 11.18 -15.25 8.21
C VAL A 217 12.47 -15.72 8.89
N LEU A 218 13.47 -14.85 9.00
CA LEU A 218 14.72 -15.15 9.69
C LEU A 218 14.50 -15.37 11.20
N ALA A 219 13.64 -14.55 11.82
CA ALA A 219 13.28 -14.63 13.25
C ALA A 219 12.65 -15.98 13.63
N LYS A 220 12.09 -16.70 12.67
CA LYS A 220 11.48 -18.01 12.89
C LYS A 220 12.50 -19.11 13.26
N GLY A 221 13.78 -18.92 12.94
CA GLY A 221 14.87 -19.79 13.40
C GLY A 221 15.17 -21.03 12.53
N TYR A 222 14.76 -21.04 11.27
CA TYR A 222 15.02 -22.18 10.35
C TYR A 222 16.07 -21.88 9.26
N SER A 223 16.73 -20.71 9.36
CA SER A 223 17.61 -20.18 8.30
C SER A 223 19.10 -20.29 8.60
N GLY A 224 19.51 -20.52 9.85
CA GLY A 224 20.93 -20.59 10.22
C GLY A 224 21.71 -19.27 10.09
N ILE A 225 21.01 -18.13 10.02
CA ILE A 225 21.62 -16.80 10.12
C ILE A 225 22.12 -16.55 11.55
N SER A 226 23.19 -15.79 11.73
CA SER A 226 23.60 -15.37 13.07
C SER A 226 22.72 -14.24 13.61
N LEU A 227 22.51 -14.23 14.93
CA LEU A 227 21.76 -13.17 15.62
C LEU A 227 22.38 -11.79 15.40
N GLU A 228 23.72 -11.72 15.37
CA GLU A 228 24.47 -10.49 15.06
C GLU A 228 24.06 -9.91 13.69
N THR A 229 24.08 -10.73 12.64
CA THR A 229 23.71 -10.29 11.29
C THR A 229 22.24 -9.87 11.25
N LEU A 230 21.34 -10.65 11.85
CA LEU A 230 19.91 -10.30 11.91
C LEU A 230 19.67 -8.98 12.66
N GLN A 231 20.41 -8.71 13.72
CA GLN A 231 20.34 -7.44 14.45
C GLN A 231 20.81 -6.26 13.58
N GLN A 232 21.86 -6.42 12.78
CA GLN A 232 22.29 -5.37 11.82
C GLN A 232 21.24 -5.09 10.75
N VAL A 233 20.53 -6.13 10.28
CA VAL A 233 19.40 -5.98 9.35
C VAL A 233 18.26 -5.19 10.00
N ILE A 234 17.93 -5.48 11.26
CA ILE A 234 16.92 -4.76 12.04
C ILE A 234 17.33 -3.30 12.28
N GLU A 235 18.61 -3.04 12.55
CA GLU A 235 19.14 -1.68 12.71
C GLU A 235 18.98 -0.86 11.42
N ALA A 236 19.34 -1.44 10.27
CA ALA A 236 19.12 -0.80 8.96
C ALA A 236 17.63 -0.50 8.71
N PHE A 237 16.74 -1.45 9.02
CA PHE A 237 15.29 -1.27 8.93
C PHE A 237 14.77 -0.14 9.84
N ASN A 238 15.24 -0.11 11.08
CA ASN A 238 14.84 0.88 12.08
C ASN A 238 15.34 2.29 11.75
N ALA A 239 16.48 2.39 11.07
CA ALA A 239 17.04 3.63 10.53
C ALA A 239 16.39 4.04 9.18
N SER A 240 15.50 3.22 8.62
CA SER A 240 14.94 3.38 7.27
C SER A 240 16.03 3.49 6.19
N CYS A 241 17.12 2.73 6.35
CA CYS A 241 18.11 2.52 5.31
C CYS A 241 17.61 1.37 4.42
N LEU A 242 17.11 1.70 3.23
CA LEU A 242 16.36 0.79 2.37
C LEU A 242 17.11 0.53 1.06
N PRO A 243 17.52 -0.71 0.75
CA PRO A 243 18.17 -1.05 -0.51
C PRO A 243 17.35 -0.70 -1.76
N TYR A 244 18.07 -0.39 -2.84
CA TYR A 244 17.52 -0.27 -4.18
C TYR A 244 17.15 -1.66 -4.71
N ILE A 245 15.86 -1.91 -4.93
CA ILE A 245 15.35 -3.22 -5.35
C ILE A 245 14.56 -3.04 -6.64
N PRO A 246 15.06 -3.51 -7.80
CA PRO A 246 14.32 -3.45 -9.06
C PRO A 246 13.05 -4.32 -9.03
N GLU A 247 11.98 -3.87 -9.66
CA GLU A 247 10.68 -4.55 -9.64
C GLU A 247 10.56 -5.77 -10.60
N LYS A 248 11.55 -6.08 -11.44
CA LYS A 248 11.54 -7.21 -12.39
C LYS A 248 12.74 -8.12 -12.16
N GLY A 249 12.56 -9.43 -12.39
CA GLY A 249 13.65 -10.40 -12.43
C GLY A 249 13.41 -11.69 -11.64
N THR A 250 12.42 -11.72 -10.74
CA THR A 250 12.02 -12.96 -10.05
C THR A 250 11.07 -13.79 -10.92
N VAL A 251 11.32 -15.10 -10.97
CA VAL A 251 10.43 -16.13 -11.52
C VAL A 251 9.69 -16.90 -10.41
N GLY A 252 9.98 -16.61 -9.14
CA GLY A 252 9.41 -17.32 -7.99
C GLY A 252 9.74 -18.82 -7.95
N ALA A 253 10.97 -19.17 -8.35
CA ALA A 253 11.52 -20.53 -8.43
C ALA A 253 12.17 -20.95 -7.11
N SER A 254 13.44 -20.58 -6.89
CA SER A 254 14.18 -20.69 -5.62
C SER A 254 13.93 -19.46 -4.73
N GLY A 255 12.67 -19.04 -4.68
CA GLY A 255 12.25 -17.76 -4.12
C GLY A 255 12.53 -16.57 -5.04
N ASP A 256 12.56 -15.39 -4.42
CA ASP A 256 12.70 -14.08 -5.03
C ASP A 256 14.17 -13.65 -5.11
N LEU A 257 15.00 -14.53 -5.67
CA LEU A 257 16.47 -14.41 -5.67
C LEU A 257 16.95 -13.04 -6.15
N ALA A 258 16.49 -12.57 -7.31
CA ALA A 258 16.96 -11.31 -7.87
C ALA A 258 16.65 -10.09 -6.98
N PRO A 259 15.38 -9.81 -6.60
CA PRO A 259 15.08 -8.66 -5.74
C PRO A 259 15.66 -8.82 -4.33
N LEU A 260 15.71 -10.02 -3.74
CA LEU A 260 16.31 -10.21 -2.42
C LEU A 260 17.85 -10.13 -2.45
N SER A 261 18.48 -10.42 -3.58
CA SER A 261 19.91 -10.19 -3.75
C SER A 261 20.22 -8.70 -3.81
N HIS A 262 19.40 -7.90 -4.50
CA HIS A 262 19.49 -6.44 -4.44
C HIS A 262 19.25 -5.89 -3.02
N LEU A 263 18.34 -6.50 -2.25
CA LEU A 263 18.19 -6.21 -0.82
C LEU A 263 19.49 -6.48 -0.05
N ALA A 264 20.05 -7.68 -0.19
CA ALA A 264 21.29 -8.07 0.49
C ALA A 264 22.49 -7.22 0.04
N LEU A 265 22.55 -6.83 -1.24
CA LEU A 265 23.62 -6.02 -1.82
C LEU A 265 23.75 -4.66 -1.11
N GLY A 266 22.61 -3.98 -0.91
CA GLY A 266 22.57 -2.74 -0.12
C GLY A 266 23.05 -2.93 1.32
N LEU A 267 22.63 -4.02 1.98
CA LEU A 267 23.00 -4.30 3.37
C LEU A 267 24.49 -4.62 3.56
N ILE A 268 25.16 -5.18 2.54
CA ILE A 268 26.63 -5.35 2.53
C ILE A 268 27.37 -4.10 2.05
N GLY A 269 26.67 -2.97 1.87
CA GLY A 269 27.26 -1.67 1.53
C GLY A 269 27.53 -1.46 0.04
N GLU A 270 26.98 -2.30 -0.83
CA GLU A 270 27.13 -2.21 -2.29
C GLU A 270 25.83 -1.75 -2.97
N GLY A 271 25.95 -1.14 -4.15
CA GLY A 271 24.80 -0.58 -4.86
C GLY A 271 24.23 0.68 -4.18
N LYS A 272 22.93 0.92 -4.36
CA LYS A 272 22.24 2.12 -3.86
C LYS A 272 21.31 1.78 -2.70
N MET A 273 21.13 2.74 -1.79
CA MET A 273 20.12 2.72 -0.74
C MET A 273 19.40 4.07 -0.66
N TRP A 274 18.18 4.05 -0.19
CA TRP A 274 17.41 5.23 0.19
C TRP A 274 17.43 5.40 1.71
N SER A 275 17.43 6.65 2.17
CA SER A 275 17.05 6.97 3.55
C SER A 275 16.39 8.35 3.61
N PRO A 276 15.66 8.67 4.71
CA PRO A 276 15.12 10.00 4.94
C PRO A 276 16.20 11.10 5.00
N LYS A 277 17.45 10.76 5.39
CA LYS A 277 18.55 11.75 5.52
C LYS A 277 19.31 12.01 4.22
N SER A 278 19.31 11.05 3.31
CA SER A 278 20.17 11.05 2.11
C SER A 278 19.42 11.04 0.79
N GLY A 279 18.13 10.67 0.78
CA GLY A 279 17.50 10.18 -0.44
C GLY A 279 18.23 8.94 -0.97
N TRP A 280 18.17 8.72 -2.29
CA TRP A 280 18.94 7.67 -2.95
C TRP A 280 20.43 8.05 -3.06
N ALA A 281 21.30 7.24 -2.47
CA ALA A 281 22.75 7.39 -2.53
C ALA A 281 23.46 6.02 -2.45
N ASP A 282 24.79 6.00 -2.52
CA ASP A 282 25.58 4.77 -2.37
C ASP A 282 25.34 4.12 -1.01
N ALA A 283 25.09 2.81 -1.01
CA ALA A 283 24.69 2.04 0.16
C ALA A 283 25.62 2.23 1.36
N LYS A 284 26.94 2.15 1.12
CA LYS A 284 27.97 2.40 2.14
C LYS A 284 27.81 3.77 2.82
N TYR A 285 27.63 4.82 2.03
CA TYR A 285 27.45 6.18 2.55
C TYR A 285 26.15 6.30 3.37
N VAL A 286 25.06 5.70 2.90
CA VAL A 286 23.77 5.72 3.61
C VAL A 286 23.88 5.06 4.97
N LEU A 287 24.54 3.91 5.05
CA LEU A 287 24.79 3.20 6.32
C LEU A 287 25.65 4.04 7.26
N GLU A 288 26.79 4.58 6.77
CA GLU A 288 27.69 5.41 7.57
C GLU A 288 27.01 6.68 8.10
N ALA A 289 26.13 7.31 7.31
CA ALA A 289 25.35 8.48 7.71
C ALA A 289 24.34 8.20 8.86
N HIS A 290 24.07 6.92 9.14
CA HIS A 290 23.23 6.47 10.25
C HIS A 290 24.04 5.80 11.37
N GLY A 291 25.37 5.86 11.32
CA GLY A 291 26.25 5.20 12.28
C GLY A 291 26.24 3.67 12.17
N LEU A 292 25.75 3.13 11.05
CA LEU A 292 25.71 1.72 10.74
C LEU A 292 26.93 1.32 9.91
N ARG A 293 27.25 0.02 9.94
CA ARG A 293 28.37 -0.55 9.17
C ARG A 293 27.85 -1.60 8.19
N PRO A 294 28.47 -1.74 7.00
CA PRO A 294 28.17 -2.83 6.08
C PRO A 294 28.27 -4.22 6.73
N ILE A 295 27.32 -5.09 6.42
CA ILE A 295 27.29 -6.46 6.95
C ILE A 295 28.43 -7.29 6.35
N THR A 296 29.15 -8.02 7.20
CA THR A 296 30.14 -9.01 6.77
C THR A 296 29.57 -10.42 6.86
N LEU A 297 29.17 -10.99 5.72
CA LEU A 297 28.48 -12.27 5.66
C LEU A 297 29.34 -13.43 6.19
N LYS A 298 28.73 -14.28 7.03
CA LYS A 298 29.26 -15.59 7.46
C LYS A 298 28.70 -16.69 6.55
N PRO A 299 29.23 -17.94 6.62
CA PRO A 299 28.69 -19.03 5.80
C PRO A 299 27.18 -19.22 5.98
N LYS A 300 26.50 -19.56 4.87
CA LYS A 300 25.03 -19.59 4.67
C LYS A 300 24.30 -18.24 4.68
N GLU A 301 24.87 -17.17 5.23
CA GLU A 301 24.10 -15.93 5.46
C GLU A 301 23.72 -15.19 4.16
N GLY A 302 24.54 -15.29 3.10
CA GLY A 302 24.16 -14.76 1.79
C GLY A 302 22.92 -15.47 1.26
N LEU A 303 22.92 -16.81 1.28
CA LEU A 303 21.76 -17.60 0.86
C LEU A 303 20.53 -17.33 1.74
N ALA A 304 20.72 -17.27 3.06
CA ALA A 304 19.66 -16.98 4.02
C ALA A 304 19.08 -15.56 3.86
N LEU A 305 19.75 -14.61 3.21
CA LEU A 305 19.18 -13.30 2.92
C LEU A 305 18.38 -13.27 1.61
N ILE A 306 18.70 -14.18 0.67
CA ILE A 306 18.19 -14.10 -0.71
C ILE A 306 17.13 -15.17 -1.06
N ASN A 307 16.95 -16.19 -0.23
CA ASN A 307 16.10 -17.34 -0.55
C ASN A 307 14.74 -17.27 0.16
N GLY A 308 13.66 -17.04 -0.60
CA GLY A 308 12.29 -17.04 -0.11
C GLY A 308 11.32 -16.17 -0.92
N THR A 309 10.03 -16.17 -0.57
CA THR A 309 8.93 -15.59 -1.37
C THR A 309 8.57 -14.14 -1.00
N GLN A 310 9.49 -13.40 -0.39
CA GLN A 310 9.17 -12.12 0.27
C GLN A 310 8.79 -10.98 -0.68
N MET A 311 9.24 -10.96 -1.95
CA MET A 311 8.79 -9.97 -2.93
C MET A 311 7.34 -10.23 -3.33
N ILE A 312 7.01 -11.49 -3.64
CA ILE A 312 5.65 -11.89 -4.00
C ILE A 312 4.70 -11.59 -2.83
N THR A 313 5.08 -12.02 -1.62
CA THR A 313 4.26 -11.91 -0.42
C THR A 313 4.11 -10.47 0.05
N SER A 314 5.15 -9.64 0.00
CA SER A 314 5.05 -8.23 0.41
C SER A 314 4.07 -7.45 -0.47
N LEU A 315 4.22 -7.57 -1.79
CA LEU A 315 3.30 -6.95 -2.76
C LEU A 315 1.89 -7.54 -2.66
N GLY A 316 1.78 -8.86 -2.41
CA GLY A 316 0.50 -9.53 -2.22
C GLY A 316 -0.25 -9.07 -0.97
N CYS A 317 0.45 -8.84 0.14
CA CYS A 317 -0.13 -8.27 1.36
C CYS A 317 -0.64 -6.85 1.14
N GLU A 318 0.10 -6.00 0.40
CA GLU A 318 -0.38 -4.68 0.00
C GLU A 318 -1.66 -4.80 -0.84
N ALA A 319 -1.64 -5.68 -1.85
CA ALA A 319 -2.77 -5.92 -2.74
C ALA A 319 -4.04 -6.34 -1.98
N VAL A 320 -3.94 -7.28 -1.05
CA VAL A 320 -5.09 -7.75 -0.25
C VAL A 320 -5.66 -6.64 0.64
N GLU A 321 -4.81 -5.85 1.30
CA GLU A 321 -5.31 -4.76 2.16
C GLU A 321 -5.95 -3.63 1.35
N ARG A 322 -5.36 -3.28 0.19
CA ARG A 322 -5.96 -2.30 -0.73
C ARG A 322 -7.27 -2.81 -1.33
N ALA A 323 -7.30 -4.07 -1.78
CA ALA A 323 -8.51 -4.72 -2.28
C ALA A 323 -9.63 -4.73 -1.24
N GLY A 324 -9.33 -5.09 0.01
CA GLY A 324 -10.30 -5.06 1.10
C GLY A 324 -10.83 -3.66 1.40
N ALA A 325 -9.99 -2.62 1.28
CA ALA A 325 -10.42 -1.24 1.43
C ALA A 325 -11.32 -0.79 0.29
N ILE A 326 -10.91 -1.01 -0.97
CA ILE A 326 -11.65 -0.55 -2.13
C ILE A 326 -12.97 -1.30 -2.33
N ALA A 327 -13.07 -2.57 -1.94
CA ALA A 327 -14.33 -3.33 -1.97
C ALA A 327 -15.41 -2.71 -1.06
N ARG A 328 -15.04 -2.22 0.13
CA ARG A 328 -15.99 -1.50 1.01
C ARG A 328 -16.41 -0.15 0.43
N GLN A 329 -15.49 0.54 -0.24
CA GLN A 329 -15.80 1.81 -0.90
C GLN A 329 -16.69 1.61 -2.12
N ALA A 330 -16.50 0.53 -2.88
CA ALA A 330 -17.33 0.19 -4.02
C ALA A 330 -18.81 0.05 -3.64
N ASP A 331 -19.11 -0.50 -2.47
CA ASP A 331 -20.49 -0.59 -1.96
C ASP A 331 -21.09 0.80 -1.69
N ILE A 332 -20.32 1.70 -1.07
CA ILE A 332 -20.75 3.09 -0.79
C ILE A 332 -20.97 3.87 -2.09
N ILE A 333 -20.04 3.75 -3.04
CA ILE A 333 -20.10 4.43 -4.33
C ILE A 333 -21.29 3.92 -5.15
N ALA A 334 -21.50 2.61 -5.18
CA ALA A 334 -22.64 2.03 -5.86
C ALA A 334 -23.98 2.41 -5.21
N ALA A 335 -24.03 2.59 -3.89
CA ALA A 335 -25.22 3.11 -3.19
C ALA A 335 -25.51 4.58 -3.57
N LEU A 336 -24.48 5.43 -3.69
CA LEU A 336 -24.65 6.79 -4.22
C LEU A 336 -25.17 6.78 -5.66
N THR A 337 -24.62 5.93 -6.52
CA THR A 337 -25.09 5.81 -7.91
C THR A 337 -26.54 5.30 -7.97
N LEU A 338 -26.92 4.36 -7.10
CA LEU A 338 -28.30 3.89 -7.00
C LEU A 338 -29.25 5.05 -6.67
N GLU A 339 -28.91 5.88 -5.68
CA GLU A 339 -29.69 7.05 -5.31
C GLU A 339 -29.87 8.00 -6.50
N VAL A 340 -28.76 8.33 -7.17
CA VAL A 340 -28.77 9.24 -8.33
C VAL A 340 -29.65 8.71 -9.47
N LEU A 341 -29.62 7.40 -9.71
CA LEU A 341 -30.43 6.75 -10.74
C LEU A 341 -31.85 6.41 -10.27
N LYS A 342 -32.21 6.81 -9.05
CA LYS A 342 -33.51 6.54 -8.40
C LYS A 342 -33.83 5.04 -8.38
N GLY A 343 -32.85 4.22 -8.04
CA GLY A 343 -33.01 2.76 -7.96
C GLY A 343 -33.81 2.32 -6.74
N THR A 344 -34.35 1.10 -6.79
CA THR A 344 -35.13 0.50 -5.70
C THR A 344 -34.25 -0.20 -4.67
N THR A 345 -34.51 0.06 -3.39
CA THR A 345 -33.82 -0.64 -2.28
C THR A 345 -34.35 -2.06 -2.03
N ARG A 346 -35.52 -2.41 -2.60
CA ARG A 346 -36.14 -3.74 -2.45
C ARG A 346 -35.27 -4.89 -2.94
N ALA A 347 -34.36 -4.61 -3.89
CA ALA A 347 -33.39 -5.59 -4.38
C ALA A 347 -32.46 -6.12 -3.29
N PHE A 348 -32.31 -5.37 -2.18
CA PHE A 348 -31.40 -5.68 -1.09
C PHE A 348 -32.10 -6.33 0.10
N ASP A 349 -33.34 -6.76 -0.03
CA ASP A 349 -34.12 -7.37 1.05
C ASP A 349 -33.39 -8.56 1.70
N THR A 350 -33.47 -8.68 3.03
CA THR A 350 -32.78 -9.72 3.79
C THR A 350 -33.22 -11.13 3.35
N ASP A 351 -34.50 -11.33 3.05
CA ASP A 351 -35.03 -12.64 2.69
C ASP A 351 -34.51 -13.12 1.33
N ILE A 352 -34.34 -12.20 0.36
CA ILE A 352 -33.75 -12.50 -0.95
C ILE A 352 -32.33 -13.07 -0.79
N HIS A 353 -31.54 -12.46 0.09
CA HIS A 353 -30.15 -12.87 0.28
C HIS A 353 -29.99 -14.03 1.27
N ALA A 354 -30.96 -14.25 2.16
CA ALA A 354 -30.99 -15.41 3.05
C ALA A 354 -31.23 -16.73 2.29
N VAL A 355 -32.09 -16.72 1.26
CA VAL A 355 -32.36 -17.92 0.44
C VAL A 355 -31.24 -18.29 -0.53
N ARG A 356 -30.22 -17.42 -0.69
CA ARG A 356 -28.98 -17.70 -1.43
C ARG A 356 -27.77 -17.33 -0.56
N PRO A 357 -27.36 -18.21 0.38
CA PRO A 357 -26.56 -17.84 1.55
C PRO A 357 -25.05 -17.74 1.27
N HIS A 358 -24.65 -17.06 0.20
CA HIS A 358 -23.24 -16.67 0.01
C HIS A 358 -22.91 -15.55 1.00
N ARG A 359 -21.82 -15.73 1.76
CA ARG A 359 -21.43 -14.81 2.83
C ARG A 359 -21.20 -13.40 2.30
N GLY A 360 -20.35 -13.24 1.29
CA GLY A 360 -20.07 -11.93 0.71
C GLY A 360 -21.32 -11.25 0.14
N GLN A 361 -22.23 -12.02 -0.47
CA GLN A 361 -23.49 -11.49 -0.99
C GLN A 361 -24.38 -10.91 0.12
N ALA A 362 -24.55 -11.66 1.21
CA ALA A 362 -25.31 -11.20 2.37
C ALA A 362 -24.69 -9.96 3.02
N GLU A 363 -23.35 -9.91 3.10
CA GLU A 363 -22.60 -8.79 3.66
C GLU A 363 -22.78 -7.50 2.84
N VAL A 364 -22.68 -7.57 1.51
CA VAL A 364 -22.89 -6.41 0.64
C VAL A 364 -24.33 -5.92 0.74
N ALA A 365 -25.31 -6.83 0.66
CA ALA A 365 -26.72 -6.45 0.79
C ALA A 365 -27.02 -5.76 2.12
N PHE A 366 -26.44 -6.27 3.22
CA PHE A 366 -26.53 -5.63 4.53
C PHE A 366 -25.97 -4.20 4.53
N ARG A 367 -24.81 -3.97 3.89
CA ARG A 367 -24.23 -2.62 3.76
C ARG A 367 -25.12 -1.68 2.95
N PHE A 368 -25.68 -2.15 1.83
CA PHE A 368 -26.64 -1.37 1.03
C PHE A 368 -27.85 -0.94 1.87
N ARG A 369 -28.50 -1.87 2.57
CA ARG A 369 -29.62 -1.53 3.48
C ARG A 369 -29.18 -0.54 4.55
N SER A 370 -28.00 -0.71 5.13
CA SER A 370 -27.47 0.20 6.16
C SER A 370 -27.22 1.63 5.65
N LEU A 371 -27.00 1.82 4.34
CA LEU A 371 -26.76 3.11 3.72
C LEU A 371 -28.05 3.76 3.17
N LEU A 372 -28.99 2.94 2.72
CA LEU A 372 -30.15 3.38 1.93
C LEU A 372 -31.47 3.32 2.70
N ASP A 373 -31.62 2.36 3.62
CA ASP A 373 -32.83 2.20 4.44
C ASP A 373 -32.64 2.93 5.78
N SER A 374 -33.11 4.17 5.86
CA SER A 374 -33.01 5.02 7.05
C SER A 374 -34.37 5.58 7.44
N ASP A 375 -34.91 5.10 8.57
CA ASP A 375 -36.21 5.57 9.10
C ASP A 375 -36.14 6.99 9.66
N HIS A 376 -34.97 7.41 10.15
CA HIS A 376 -34.77 8.72 10.77
C HIS A 376 -34.48 9.82 9.73
N HIS A 377 -33.82 9.44 8.64
CA HIS A 377 -33.42 10.35 7.56
C HIS A 377 -33.63 9.65 6.22
N PRO A 378 -34.90 9.51 5.78
CA PRO A 378 -35.21 8.87 4.52
C PRO A 378 -34.66 9.70 3.35
N SER A 379 -34.33 9.04 2.24
CA SER A 379 -33.92 9.72 1.02
C SER A 379 -35.11 10.40 0.35
N GLU A 380 -35.02 11.71 0.16
CA GLU A 380 -35.99 12.49 -0.63
C GLU A 380 -35.90 12.12 -2.12
N ILE A 381 -34.72 11.71 -2.59
CA ILE A 381 -34.50 11.24 -3.95
C ILE A 381 -35.25 9.93 -4.17
N ALA A 382 -35.07 8.94 -3.30
CA ALA A 382 -35.79 7.68 -3.37
C ALA A 382 -37.31 7.88 -3.24
N GLU A 383 -37.75 8.78 -2.35
CA GLU A 383 -39.17 9.10 -2.18
C GLU A 383 -39.79 9.72 -3.44
N SER A 384 -39.06 10.60 -4.12
CA SER A 384 -39.52 11.26 -5.36
C SER A 384 -39.87 10.26 -6.48
N HIS A 385 -39.39 9.02 -6.36
CA HIS A 385 -39.56 7.97 -7.36
C HIS A 385 -40.36 6.75 -6.85
N ARG A 386 -40.95 6.84 -5.66
CA ARG A 386 -41.66 5.73 -5.00
C ARG A 386 -42.79 5.14 -5.86
N PHE A 387 -43.48 5.97 -6.64
CA PHE A 387 -44.64 5.59 -7.46
C PHE A 387 -44.34 5.54 -8.96
N CYS A 388 -43.10 5.24 -9.35
CA CYS A 388 -42.75 5.11 -10.76
C CYS A 388 -43.21 3.76 -11.37
N ASP A 389 -43.31 3.73 -12.69
CA ASP A 389 -43.67 2.52 -13.45
C ASP A 389 -42.50 1.52 -13.60
N ARG A 390 -41.30 1.83 -13.07
CA ARG A 390 -40.14 0.93 -13.20
C ARG A 390 -40.32 -0.28 -12.28
N VAL A 391 -40.53 -1.45 -12.89
CA VAL A 391 -40.71 -2.72 -12.16
C VAL A 391 -39.38 -3.26 -11.61
N GLN A 392 -38.27 -3.07 -12.34
CA GLN A 392 -36.95 -3.57 -11.94
C GLN A 392 -35.83 -2.63 -12.38
N ASP A 393 -34.79 -2.54 -11.55
CA ASP A 393 -33.53 -1.93 -11.94
C ASP A 393 -32.68 -2.85 -12.82
N ALA A 394 -31.79 -2.22 -13.58
CA ALA A 394 -30.74 -2.90 -14.32
C ALA A 394 -29.77 -3.67 -13.41
N TYR A 395 -29.16 -4.72 -13.97
CA TYR A 395 -28.27 -5.62 -13.22
C TYR A 395 -27.06 -4.91 -12.61
N THR A 396 -26.55 -3.85 -13.23
CA THR A 396 -25.39 -3.10 -12.73
C THR A 396 -25.64 -2.42 -11.38
N MET A 397 -26.91 -2.27 -11.00
CA MET A 397 -27.36 -1.79 -9.69
C MET A 397 -27.91 -2.95 -8.85
N ARG A 398 -28.90 -3.68 -9.40
CA ARG A 398 -29.62 -4.75 -8.69
C ARG A 398 -28.75 -5.95 -8.31
N CYS A 399 -27.73 -6.25 -9.11
CA CYS A 399 -26.84 -7.39 -8.89
C CYS A 399 -25.56 -7.02 -8.13
N CYS A 400 -25.46 -5.80 -7.57
CA CYS A 400 -24.30 -5.39 -6.75
C CYS A 400 -23.98 -6.40 -5.62
N PRO A 401 -24.96 -6.90 -4.84
CA PRO A 401 -24.67 -7.90 -3.81
C PRO A 401 -24.00 -9.17 -4.36
N GLN A 402 -24.44 -9.66 -5.50
CA GLN A 402 -23.94 -10.88 -6.11
C GLN A 402 -22.51 -10.69 -6.65
N VAL A 403 -22.28 -9.56 -7.34
CA VAL A 403 -20.99 -9.26 -7.97
C VAL A 403 -19.96 -8.82 -6.93
N HIS A 404 -20.25 -7.82 -6.11
CA HIS A 404 -19.34 -7.38 -5.05
C HIS A 404 -19.17 -8.45 -3.96
N GLY A 405 -20.19 -9.31 -3.76
CA GLY A 405 -20.15 -10.38 -2.77
C GLY A 405 -19.05 -11.40 -3.06
N VAL A 406 -18.97 -11.92 -4.29
CA VAL A 406 -17.89 -12.86 -4.65
C VAL A 406 -16.51 -12.21 -4.62
N VAL A 407 -16.41 -10.89 -4.82
CA VAL A 407 -15.16 -10.15 -4.61
C VAL A 407 -14.75 -10.17 -3.13
N ASN A 408 -15.67 -9.91 -2.20
CA ASN A 408 -15.39 -9.97 -0.76
C ASN A 408 -14.97 -11.39 -0.33
N ASP A 409 -15.63 -12.43 -0.86
CA ASP A 409 -15.27 -13.83 -0.57
C ASP A 409 -13.88 -14.17 -1.14
N THR A 410 -13.56 -13.72 -2.36
CA THR A 410 -12.22 -13.87 -2.98
C THR A 410 -11.14 -13.18 -2.16
N ILE A 411 -11.36 -11.93 -1.72
CA ILE A 411 -10.39 -11.19 -0.89
C ILE A 411 -10.13 -11.94 0.42
N ALA A 412 -11.17 -12.45 1.07
CA ALA A 412 -11.03 -13.22 2.31
C ALA A 412 -10.20 -14.49 2.09
N PHE A 413 -10.50 -15.25 1.04
CA PHE A 413 -9.76 -16.46 0.67
C PHE A 413 -8.27 -16.18 0.41
N VAL A 414 -7.95 -15.16 -0.38
CA VAL A 414 -6.56 -14.79 -0.68
C VAL A 414 -5.85 -14.28 0.57
N LYS A 415 -6.55 -13.53 1.43
CA LYS A 415 -6.00 -13.06 2.69
C LYS A 415 -5.54 -14.20 3.59
N ASP A 416 -6.30 -15.29 3.66
CA ASP A 416 -5.93 -16.46 4.48
C ASP A 416 -4.64 -17.13 3.96
N ILE A 417 -4.47 -17.20 2.63
CA ILE A 417 -3.22 -17.70 2.02
C ILE A 417 -2.05 -16.75 2.35
N MET A 418 -2.24 -15.44 2.17
CA MET A 418 -1.18 -14.46 2.48
C MET A 418 -0.81 -14.46 3.97
N MET A 419 -1.78 -14.61 4.87
CA MET A 419 -1.56 -14.71 6.33
C MET A 419 -0.78 -15.96 6.71
N THR A 420 -0.90 -17.03 5.94
CA THR A 420 -0.06 -18.22 6.11
C THR A 420 1.34 -17.95 5.58
N GLU A 421 1.46 -17.47 4.34
CA GLU A 421 2.73 -17.25 3.65
C GLU A 421 3.64 -16.26 4.38
N ILE A 422 3.09 -15.17 4.93
CA ILE A 422 3.84 -14.14 5.67
C ILE A 422 4.54 -14.67 6.94
N ASN A 423 4.06 -15.80 7.47
CA ASN A 423 4.54 -16.46 8.69
C ASN A 423 5.17 -17.85 8.42
N SER A 424 5.40 -18.18 7.13
CA SER A 424 6.03 -19.41 6.68
C SER A 424 7.56 -19.32 6.70
N ALA A 425 8.24 -20.45 6.90
CA ALA A 425 9.68 -20.54 6.70
C ALA A 425 9.97 -20.96 5.24
N THR A 426 10.42 -20.01 4.42
CA THR A 426 10.56 -20.18 2.96
C THR A 426 12.03 -20.24 2.51
N ASP A 427 12.95 -20.72 3.35
CA ASP A 427 14.40 -20.80 3.04
C ASP A 427 14.77 -22.21 2.54
N ASN A 428 15.99 -22.37 2.02
CA ASN A 428 16.59 -23.67 1.72
C ASN A 428 18.14 -23.59 1.75
N PRO A 429 18.84 -24.58 2.35
CA PRO A 429 18.27 -25.68 3.12
C PRO A 429 17.69 -25.17 4.44
N MET A 430 16.68 -25.89 4.92
CA MET A 430 16.02 -25.66 6.20
C MET A 430 16.89 -26.21 7.32
N VAL A 431 16.99 -25.47 8.43
CA VAL A 431 17.80 -25.86 9.60
C VAL A 431 16.86 -26.26 10.73
N PHE A 432 16.90 -27.53 11.13
CA PHE A 432 16.10 -28.07 12.23
C PHE A 432 17.01 -28.28 13.45
N ALA A 433 17.07 -27.26 14.32
CA ALA A 433 17.96 -27.24 15.48
C ALA A 433 17.71 -28.40 16.44
N GLU A 434 16.44 -28.74 16.65
CA GLU A 434 15.98 -29.85 17.48
C GLU A 434 16.46 -31.23 16.97
N ARG A 435 16.80 -31.33 15.69
CA ARG A 435 17.37 -32.53 15.05
C ARG A 435 18.87 -32.42 14.77
N ALA A 436 19.46 -31.26 15.02
CA ALA A 436 20.82 -30.90 14.58
C ALA A 436 21.07 -31.22 13.10
N GLU A 437 20.07 -30.98 12.25
CA GLU A 437 20.07 -31.42 10.85
C GLU A 437 19.67 -30.28 9.89
N THR A 438 20.23 -30.31 8.69
CA THR A 438 19.76 -29.48 7.57
C THR A 438 19.09 -30.33 6.51
N ILE A 439 17.90 -29.92 6.08
CA ILE A 439 17.12 -30.66 5.09
C ILE A 439 16.88 -29.74 3.89
N SER A 440 17.23 -30.23 2.69
CA SER A 440 16.87 -29.52 1.46
C SER A 440 15.42 -29.80 1.09
N GLY A 441 14.67 -28.75 0.79
CA GLY A 441 13.25 -28.80 0.41
C GLY A 441 12.89 -27.70 -0.59
N GLY A 442 11.60 -27.52 -0.81
CA GLY A 442 11.05 -26.59 -1.82
C GLY A 442 10.20 -25.45 -1.26
N ASN A 443 10.32 -25.12 0.03
CA ASN A 443 9.47 -24.09 0.68
C ASN A 443 9.66 -22.67 0.10
N PHE A 444 10.69 -22.46 -0.73
CA PHE A 444 10.93 -21.22 -1.44
C PHE A 444 10.01 -21.02 -2.66
N HIS A 445 9.26 -22.06 -3.08
CA HIS A 445 8.51 -22.02 -4.34
C HIS A 445 7.23 -21.19 -4.17
N GLY A 446 7.12 -20.11 -4.95
CA GLY A 446 6.06 -19.10 -4.80
C GLY A 446 4.67 -19.48 -5.33
N GLU A 447 4.34 -20.77 -5.47
CA GLU A 447 3.13 -21.21 -6.17
C GLU A 447 1.85 -20.78 -5.46
N TYR A 448 1.81 -20.99 -4.14
CA TYR A 448 0.67 -20.59 -3.30
C TYR A 448 0.35 -19.10 -3.44
N PRO A 449 1.30 -18.18 -3.20
CA PRO A 449 0.99 -16.77 -3.37
C PRO A 449 0.74 -16.38 -4.83
N ALA A 450 1.41 -16.99 -5.81
CA ALA A 450 1.20 -16.68 -7.23
C ALA A 450 -0.26 -16.95 -7.67
N LYS A 451 -0.78 -18.16 -7.39
CA LYS A 451 -2.15 -18.53 -7.75
C LYS A 451 -3.19 -17.68 -7.02
N ALA A 452 -2.93 -17.39 -5.74
CA ALA A 452 -3.83 -16.56 -4.93
C ALA A 452 -3.92 -15.13 -5.50
N LEU A 453 -2.80 -14.56 -5.97
CA LEU A 453 -2.77 -13.20 -6.51
C LEU A 453 -3.37 -13.12 -7.92
N ASP A 454 -3.25 -14.17 -8.74
CA ASP A 454 -4.02 -14.29 -9.98
C ASP A 454 -5.52 -14.29 -9.72
N TYR A 455 -5.95 -15.09 -8.73
CA TYR A 455 -7.36 -15.14 -8.36
C TYR A 455 -7.87 -13.83 -7.76
N LEU A 456 -7.03 -13.13 -6.98
CA LEU A 456 -7.33 -11.78 -6.48
C LEU A 456 -7.56 -10.80 -7.64
N ALA A 457 -6.68 -10.80 -8.65
CA ALA A 457 -6.81 -9.91 -9.81
C ALA A 457 -8.13 -10.16 -10.56
N ILE A 458 -8.46 -11.44 -10.81
CA ILE A 458 -9.71 -11.85 -11.46
C ILE A 458 -10.93 -11.38 -10.64
N GLY A 459 -10.92 -11.62 -9.33
CA GLY A 459 -12.05 -11.26 -8.46
C GLY A 459 -12.23 -9.75 -8.35
N VAL A 460 -11.16 -9.00 -8.09
CA VAL A 460 -11.25 -7.54 -7.83
C VAL A 460 -11.56 -6.75 -9.10
N HIS A 461 -11.14 -7.23 -10.28
CA HIS A 461 -11.48 -6.63 -11.57
C HIS A 461 -12.99 -6.40 -11.74
N GLU A 462 -13.83 -7.32 -11.25
CA GLU A 462 -15.29 -7.25 -11.39
C GLU A 462 -15.88 -5.97 -10.79
N LEU A 463 -15.26 -5.40 -9.75
CA LEU A 463 -15.69 -4.11 -9.18
C LEU A 463 -15.58 -2.98 -10.21
N ALA A 464 -14.47 -2.93 -10.96
CA ALA A 464 -14.29 -1.93 -12.01
C ALA A 464 -15.22 -2.20 -13.20
N ALA A 465 -15.38 -3.47 -13.59
CA ALA A 465 -16.24 -3.85 -14.72
C ALA A 465 -17.70 -3.44 -14.48
N ILE A 466 -18.25 -3.72 -13.29
CA ILE A 466 -19.63 -3.31 -12.97
C ILE A 466 -19.75 -1.80 -12.71
N SER A 467 -18.73 -1.18 -12.11
CA SER A 467 -18.67 0.27 -11.87
C SER A 467 -18.68 1.07 -13.17
N GLU A 468 -17.89 0.66 -14.16
CA GLU A 468 -17.86 1.36 -15.45
C GLU A 468 -19.20 1.30 -16.18
N ARG A 469 -19.96 0.19 -16.05
CA ARG A 469 -21.33 0.14 -16.56
C ARG A 469 -22.28 1.07 -15.80
N ARG A 470 -22.03 1.38 -14.53
CA ARG A 470 -22.78 2.39 -13.78
C ARG A 470 -22.39 3.82 -14.20
N ILE A 471 -21.12 4.07 -14.52
CA ILE A 471 -20.65 5.33 -15.12
C ILE A 471 -21.35 5.59 -16.46
N GLU A 472 -21.44 4.57 -17.33
CA GLU A 472 -22.16 4.65 -18.61
C GLU A 472 -23.61 5.08 -18.38
N ARG A 473 -24.30 4.42 -17.44
CA ARG A 473 -25.69 4.76 -17.11
C ARG A 473 -25.84 6.20 -16.65
N LEU A 474 -24.98 6.66 -15.74
CA LEU A 474 -25.00 8.03 -15.26
C LEU A 474 -24.83 9.04 -16.41
N CYS A 475 -23.89 8.78 -17.33
CA CYS A 475 -23.58 9.68 -18.44
C CYS A 475 -24.59 9.63 -19.60
N ASN A 476 -25.35 8.54 -19.73
CA ASN A 476 -26.26 8.33 -20.84
C ASN A 476 -27.68 8.83 -20.49
N PRO A 477 -28.18 9.90 -21.14
CA PRO A 477 -29.48 10.49 -20.80
C PRO A 477 -30.64 9.53 -21.07
N SER A 478 -30.46 8.55 -21.96
CA SER A 478 -31.46 7.51 -22.23
C SER A 478 -31.59 6.49 -21.10
N LEU A 479 -30.64 6.48 -20.16
CA LEU A 479 -30.57 5.52 -19.05
C LEU A 479 -30.66 6.18 -17.68
N SER A 480 -30.27 7.45 -17.53
CA SER A 480 -30.25 8.15 -16.23
C SER A 480 -31.40 9.12 -15.98
N GLU A 481 -32.10 9.60 -17.02
CA GLU A 481 -32.98 10.78 -16.92
C GLU A 481 -32.24 12.06 -16.48
N LEU A 482 -30.90 12.08 -16.59
CA LEU A 482 -30.05 13.24 -16.31
C LEU A 482 -29.54 13.87 -17.61
N PRO A 483 -29.03 15.10 -17.58
CA PRO A 483 -28.37 15.69 -18.74
C PRO A 483 -27.23 14.81 -19.25
N ALA A 484 -27.05 14.75 -20.57
CA ALA A 484 -26.00 13.97 -21.19
C ALA A 484 -24.63 14.33 -20.60
N PHE A 485 -23.86 13.30 -20.22
CA PHE A 485 -22.53 13.43 -19.62
C PHE A 485 -22.49 14.27 -18.33
N LEU A 486 -23.62 14.41 -17.64
CA LEU A 486 -23.75 15.12 -16.37
C LEU A 486 -23.27 16.57 -16.43
N VAL A 487 -23.65 17.28 -17.49
CA VAL A 487 -23.22 18.66 -17.70
C VAL A 487 -24.35 19.58 -18.13
N THR A 488 -24.25 20.85 -17.72
CA THR A 488 -25.09 21.94 -18.23
C THR A 488 -24.54 22.45 -19.56
N GLU A 489 -25.37 23.03 -20.43
CA GLU A 489 -24.92 23.60 -21.71
C GLU A 489 -24.15 22.57 -22.58
N GLY A 490 -24.73 21.38 -22.72
CA GLY A 490 -24.21 20.32 -23.58
C GLY A 490 -24.05 20.78 -25.02
N GLY A 491 -22.93 20.41 -25.65
CA GLY A 491 -22.51 20.88 -26.98
C GLY A 491 -21.45 21.98 -26.91
N LEU A 492 -21.46 22.79 -25.85
CA LEU A 492 -20.34 23.64 -25.48
C LEU A 492 -19.41 22.94 -24.47
N ASN A 493 -20.00 22.16 -23.56
CA ASN A 493 -19.31 21.42 -22.52
C ASN A 493 -19.33 19.90 -22.79
N SER A 494 -18.21 19.21 -22.51
CA SER A 494 -18.09 17.75 -22.66
C SER A 494 -18.37 16.94 -21.39
N GLY A 495 -18.46 17.58 -20.21
CA GLY A 495 -18.78 16.91 -18.95
C GLY A 495 -17.89 15.69 -18.65
N PHE A 496 -18.53 14.58 -18.28
CA PHE A 496 -17.89 13.31 -17.96
C PHE A 496 -17.57 12.43 -19.18
N MET A 497 -17.77 12.91 -20.41
CA MET A 497 -17.59 12.11 -21.63
C MET A 497 -16.23 11.42 -21.69
N ILE A 498 -15.13 12.16 -21.51
CA ILE A 498 -13.77 11.61 -21.59
C ILE A 498 -13.38 10.87 -20.30
N ALA A 499 -13.92 11.27 -19.15
CA ALA A 499 -13.73 10.52 -17.91
C ALA A 499 -14.29 9.08 -18.03
N HIS A 500 -15.45 8.93 -18.69
CA HIS A 500 -16.00 7.61 -19.02
C HIS A 500 -15.09 6.83 -19.98
N CYS A 501 -14.55 7.47 -21.03
CA CYS A 501 -13.56 6.83 -21.91
C CYS A 501 -12.34 6.30 -21.13
N THR A 502 -11.82 7.07 -20.17
CA THR A 502 -10.73 6.64 -19.30
C THR A 502 -11.13 5.41 -18.49
N ALA A 503 -12.30 5.41 -17.85
CA ALA A 503 -12.78 4.25 -17.09
C ALA A 503 -12.89 2.99 -17.99
N ALA A 504 -13.44 3.15 -19.19
CA ALA A 504 -13.56 2.05 -20.16
C ALA A 504 -12.19 1.50 -20.60
N ALA A 505 -11.20 2.37 -20.83
CA ALA A 505 -9.85 1.96 -21.19
C ALA A 505 -9.19 1.12 -20.08
N LEU A 506 -9.28 1.60 -18.82
CA LEU A 506 -8.70 0.91 -17.66
C LEU A 506 -9.36 -0.46 -17.41
N VAL A 507 -10.69 -0.54 -17.53
CA VAL A 507 -11.42 -1.82 -17.45
C VAL A 507 -10.99 -2.75 -18.58
N SER A 508 -10.80 -2.24 -19.80
CA SER A 508 -10.34 -3.07 -20.93
C SER A 508 -8.93 -3.61 -20.72
N GLU A 509 -8.00 -2.79 -20.21
CA GLU A 509 -6.64 -3.22 -19.90
C GLU A 509 -6.62 -4.30 -18.82
N ASN A 510 -7.46 -4.17 -17.78
CA ASN A 510 -7.59 -5.17 -16.73
C ASN A 510 -7.96 -6.56 -17.26
N LYS A 511 -8.72 -6.67 -18.35
CA LYS A 511 -9.09 -7.97 -18.94
C LYS A 511 -7.86 -8.75 -19.38
N ALA A 512 -6.86 -8.08 -19.96
CA ALA A 512 -5.59 -8.71 -20.31
C ALA A 512 -4.75 -9.04 -19.07
N LEU A 513 -4.72 -8.13 -18.07
CA LEU A 513 -3.99 -8.35 -16.82
C LEU A 513 -4.57 -9.49 -15.95
N CYS A 514 -5.84 -9.84 -16.14
CA CYS A 514 -6.48 -10.97 -15.48
C CYS A 514 -6.07 -12.32 -16.06
N HIS A 515 -5.34 -12.38 -17.19
CA HIS A 515 -4.73 -13.62 -17.63
C HIS A 515 -3.76 -14.13 -16.55
N PRO A 516 -3.91 -15.37 -16.04
CA PRO A 516 -3.10 -15.85 -14.93
C PRO A 516 -1.64 -15.99 -15.38
N SER A 517 -0.70 -15.48 -14.59
CA SER A 517 0.72 -15.70 -14.85
C SER A 517 1.23 -16.98 -14.22
N SER A 518 0.57 -17.46 -13.16
CA SER A 518 0.90 -18.70 -12.44
C SER A 518 0.57 -19.99 -13.20
N VAL A 519 0.09 -19.89 -14.44
CA VAL A 519 -0.05 -21.05 -15.36
C VAL A 519 1.10 -21.12 -16.36
N ASP A 520 2.02 -20.16 -16.33
CA ASP A 520 3.24 -20.15 -17.14
C ASP A 520 4.44 -20.61 -16.30
N SER A 521 5.39 -21.27 -16.95
CA SER A 521 6.63 -21.74 -16.35
C SER A 521 7.69 -21.95 -17.44
N LEU A 522 8.89 -21.42 -17.21
CA LEU A 522 10.04 -21.58 -18.09
C LEU A 522 11.21 -22.13 -17.29
N SER A 523 11.78 -23.24 -17.76
CA SER A 523 12.92 -23.90 -17.12
C SER A 523 14.16 -23.00 -17.12
N THR A 524 14.71 -22.72 -15.94
CA THR A 524 15.93 -21.93 -15.72
C THR A 524 17.08 -22.81 -15.20
N SER A 525 18.28 -22.21 -15.06
CA SER A 525 19.42 -22.86 -14.41
C SER A 525 19.79 -24.22 -15.02
N ALA A 526 19.79 -24.30 -16.35
CA ALA A 526 20.03 -25.52 -17.12
C ALA A 526 19.13 -26.70 -16.70
N ALA A 527 17.82 -26.44 -16.55
CA ALA A 527 16.79 -27.39 -16.17
C ALA A 527 16.93 -28.00 -14.75
N THR A 528 17.68 -27.32 -13.87
CA THR A 528 17.61 -27.63 -12.43
C THR A 528 16.41 -26.96 -11.78
N GLU A 529 16.02 -25.77 -12.27
CA GLU A 529 14.81 -25.05 -11.88
C GLU A 529 13.81 -25.21 -13.03
N ASP A 530 13.23 -26.39 -13.14
CA ASP A 530 12.40 -26.83 -14.27
C ASP A 530 10.92 -26.45 -14.14
N HIS A 531 10.49 -26.04 -12.94
CA HIS A 531 9.16 -25.49 -12.68
C HIS A 531 9.26 -24.25 -11.78
N VAL A 532 8.53 -23.18 -12.15
CA VAL A 532 8.57 -21.88 -11.46
C VAL A 532 7.16 -21.27 -11.40
N SER A 533 6.89 -20.40 -10.43
CA SER A 533 5.53 -19.90 -10.17
C SER A 533 5.13 -18.63 -10.94
N MET A 534 6.11 -17.90 -11.48
CA MET A 534 5.93 -16.55 -12.03
C MET A 534 5.24 -15.57 -11.05
N GLY A 535 5.36 -15.82 -9.73
CA GLY A 535 4.59 -15.10 -8.71
C GLY A 535 4.91 -13.60 -8.62
N GLY A 536 6.13 -13.18 -8.97
CA GLY A 536 6.46 -11.75 -8.98
C GLY A 536 5.74 -10.98 -10.09
N TRP A 537 5.37 -11.64 -11.18
CA TRP A 537 4.47 -11.05 -12.18
C TRP A 537 3.03 -11.04 -11.67
N ALA A 538 2.58 -12.13 -11.05
CA ALA A 538 1.25 -12.23 -10.44
C ALA A 538 0.97 -11.11 -9.43
N ALA A 539 1.93 -10.83 -8.54
CA ALA A 539 1.78 -9.79 -7.53
C ALA A 539 1.71 -8.39 -8.12
N ARG A 540 2.54 -8.07 -9.11
CA ARG A 540 2.55 -6.74 -9.74
C ARG A 540 1.32 -6.49 -10.58
N LYS A 541 0.84 -7.48 -11.34
CA LYS A 541 -0.40 -7.32 -12.12
C LYS A 541 -1.63 -7.23 -11.21
N ALA A 542 -1.67 -7.95 -10.09
CA ALA A 542 -2.74 -7.80 -9.10
C ALA A 542 -2.80 -6.37 -8.54
N LEU A 543 -1.66 -5.78 -8.17
CA LEU A 543 -1.57 -4.38 -7.74
C LEU A 543 -2.04 -3.41 -8.83
N ARG A 544 -1.62 -3.63 -10.09
CA ARG A 544 -2.03 -2.80 -11.22
C ARG A 544 -3.55 -2.87 -11.46
N VAL A 545 -4.15 -4.05 -11.37
CA VAL A 545 -5.62 -4.20 -11.47
C VAL A 545 -6.33 -3.42 -10.36
N ILE A 546 -5.82 -3.50 -9.12
CA ILE A 546 -6.37 -2.74 -7.99
C ILE A 546 -6.24 -1.22 -8.21
N GLU A 547 -5.10 -0.74 -8.72
CA GLU A 547 -4.89 0.68 -9.08
C GLU A 547 -5.91 1.15 -10.12
N HIS A 548 -6.19 0.35 -11.14
CA HIS A 548 -7.23 0.66 -12.13
C HIS A 548 -8.64 0.64 -11.53
N VAL A 549 -8.93 -0.30 -10.62
CA VAL A 549 -10.22 -0.38 -9.92
C VAL A 549 -10.45 0.85 -9.05
N GLU A 550 -9.42 1.30 -8.31
CA GLU A 550 -9.44 2.56 -7.56
C GLU A 550 -9.75 3.74 -8.49
N GLN A 551 -9.09 3.86 -9.64
CA GLN A 551 -9.33 4.94 -10.60
C GLN A 551 -10.76 4.94 -11.17
N VAL A 552 -11.26 3.77 -11.56
CA VAL A 552 -12.63 3.62 -12.10
C VAL A 552 -13.67 4.01 -11.05
N LEU A 553 -13.53 3.51 -9.82
CA LEU A 553 -14.45 3.83 -8.73
C LEU A 553 -14.39 5.32 -8.34
N ALA A 554 -13.22 5.96 -8.42
CA ALA A 554 -13.11 7.40 -8.22
C ALA A 554 -13.91 8.18 -9.28
N ILE A 555 -13.88 7.74 -10.55
CA ILE A 555 -14.67 8.37 -11.62
C ILE A 555 -16.16 8.16 -11.36
N GLU A 556 -16.59 6.97 -10.95
CA GLU A 556 -17.99 6.70 -10.57
C GLU A 556 -18.43 7.60 -9.42
N LEU A 557 -17.63 7.72 -8.36
CA LEU A 557 -17.93 8.58 -7.21
C LEU A 557 -18.11 10.05 -7.63
N LEU A 558 -17.23 10.55 -8.49
CA LEU A 558 -17.32 11.92 -9.00
C LEU A 558 -18.57 12.11 -9.86
N ALA A 559 -18.90 11.14 -10.71
CA ALA A 559 -20.09 11.16 -11.55
C ALA A 559 -21.37 11.10 -10.70
N ALA A 560 -21.43 10.24 -9.70
CA ALA A 560 -22.57 10.14 -8.79
C ALA A 560 -22.77 11.45 -8.01
N CYS A 561 -21.71 12.01 -7.42
CA CYS A 561 -21.79 13.30 -6.74
C CYS A 561 -22.25 14.44 -7.68
N GLN A 562 -21.81 14.42 -8.95
CA GLN A 562 -22.31 15.36 -9.95
C GLN A 562 -23.79 15.13 -10.28
N GLY A 563 -24.23 13.88 -10.39
CA GLY A 563 -25.63 13.54 -10.60
C GLY A 563 -26.55 14.06 -9.49
N ILE A 564 -26.09 14.01 -8.23
CA ILE A 564 -26.82 14.58 -7.08
C ILE A 564 -27.09 16.08 -7.28
N GLU A 565 -26.18 16.85 -7.91
CA GLU A 565 -26.38 18.29 -8.17
C GLU A 565 -27.61 18.55 -9.03
N PHE A 566 -27.84 17.71 -10.04
CA PHE A 566 -29.01 17.81 -10.92
C PHE A 566 -30.31 17.39 -10.27
N LEU A 567 -30.24 16.72 -9.11
CA LEU A 567 -31.39 16.32 -8.32
C LEU A 567 -31.69 17.30 -7.17
N ARG A 568 -30.82 18.29 -6.92
CA ARG A 568 -31.08 19.32 -5.91
C ARG A 568 -32.38 20.09 -6.24
N PRO A 569 -33.19 20.46 -5.23
CA PRO A 569 -32.86 20.49 -3.80
C PRO A 569 -33.02 19.16 -3.04
N LEU A 570 -33.41 18.06 -3.69
CA LEU A 570 -33.59 16.76 -3.02
C LEU A 570 -32.29 16.28 -2.37
N ARG A 571 -32.43 15.64 -1.22
CA ARG A 571 -31.33 15.04 -0.45
C ARG A 571 -31.39 13.52 -0.42
N THR A 572 -30.21 12.92 -0.44
CA THR A 572 -30.05 11.48 -0.17
C THR A 572 -30.00 11.22 1.35
N THR A 573 -29.77 9.98 1.76
CA THR A 573 -29.64 9.63 3.18
C THR A 573 -28.45 10.35 3.83
N THR A 574 -28.51 10.55 5.15
CA THR A 574 -27.45 11.26 5.90
C THR A 574 -26.05 10.68 5.70
N PRO A 575 -25.82 9.36 5.72
CA PRO A 575 -24.49 8.81 5.47
C PRO A 575 -23.95 9.16 4.07
N LEU A 576 -24.81 9.13 3.05
CA LEU A 576 -24.42 9.41 1.66
C LEU A 576 -24.22 10.91 1.41
N GLU A 577 -24.99 11.79 2.06
CA GLU A 577 -24.72 13.24 2.08
C GLU A 577 -23.35 13.55 2.68
N LYS A 578 -22.91 12.82 3.73
CA LYS A 578 -21.55 13.00 4.28
C LYS A 578 -20.45 12.60 3.31
N VAL A 579 -20.67 11.57 2.49
CA VAL A 579 -19.73 11.19 1.44
C VAL A 579 -19.68 12.28 0.36
N TYR A 580 -20.85 12.78 -0.06
CA TYR A 580 -20.94 13.90 -0.99
C TYR A 580 -20.21 15.14 -0.46
N ASP A 581 -20.46 15.55 0.79
CA ASP A 581 -19.80 16.70 1.44
C ASP A 581 -18.27 16.54 1.44
N LEU A 582 -17.79 15.34 1.75
CA LEU A 582 -16.36 15.03 1.76
C LEU A 582 -15.77 15.18 0.36
N VAL A 583 -16.42 14.64 -0.68
CA VAL A 583 -15.98 14.81 -2.07
C VAL A 583 -16.00 16.29 -2.46
N ARG A 584 -17.04 17.04 -2.08
CA ARG A 584 -17.16 18.49 -2.38
C ARG A 584 -16.18 19.37 -1.59
N SER A 585 -15.60 18.86 -0.51
CA SER A 585 -14.52 19.54 0.19
C SER A 585 -13.23 19.60 -0.63
N VAL A 586 -13.01 18.62 -1.52
CA VAL A 586 -11.78 18.45 -2.31
C VAL A 586 -11.96 18.72 -3.81
N VAL A 587 -13.15 18.46 -4.36
CA VAL A 587 -13.50 18.69 -5.76
C VAL A 587 -14.73 19.60 -5.85
N ARG A 588 -14.61 20.75 -6.51
CA ARG A 588 -15.73 21.69 -6.66
C ARG A 588 -16.80 21.13 -7.60
N CYS A 589 -18.05 21.52 -7.37
CA CYS A 589 -19.09 21.45 -8.39
C CYS A 589 -18.71 22.42 -9.50
N GLY A 590 -18.57 21.93 -10.74
CA GLY A 590 -18.22 22.76 -11.88
C GLY A 590 -19.34 22.75 -12.92
N LYS A 591 -19.57 23.90 -13.56
CA LYS A 591 -20.26 23.95 -14.88
C LYS A 591 -19.51 23.14 -15.95
N TRP A 592 -18.21 22.96 -15.72
CA TRP A 592 -17.24 22.21 -16.49
C TRP A 592 -16.58 21.19 -15.55
N LEU A 593 -16.17 20.01 -16.04
CA LEU A 593 -15.33 19.10 -15.25
C LEU A 593 -13.95 19.76 -15.07
N ASN A 594 -13.81 20.61 -14.06
CA ASN A 594 -12.54 21.19 -13.66
C ASN A 594 -12.10 20.49 -12.38
N LEU A 595 -11.27 19.46 -12.54
CA LEU A 595 -10.62 18.76 -11.43
C LEU A 595 -9.52 19.68 -10.91
N THR A 596 -9.87 20.74 -10.19
CA THR A 596 -8.92 21.63 -9.51
C THR A 596 -9.14 21.52 -7.99
N LEU A 597 -8.09 21.11 -7.26
CA LEU A 597 -8.10 21.09 -5.79
C LEU A 597 -8.36 22.50 -5.26
N LYS A 598 -9.13 22.64 -4.17
CA LYS A 598 -9.13 23.89 -3.41
C LYS A 598 -7.70 24.14 -2.91
N SER A 599 -7.06 25.23 -3.34
CA SER A 599 -5.85 25.69 -2.65
C SER A 599 -6.23 26.07 -1.23
N THR A 600 -5.55 25.46 -0.26
CA THR A 600 -5.65 25.87 1.15
C THR A 600 -4.73 27.06 1.34
N GLY A 601 -5.28 28.28 1.20
CA GLY A 601 -4.64 29.53 1.60
C GLY A 601 -3.96 30.30 0.46
N GLY A 602 -4.08 31.62 0.51
CA GLY A 602 -3.32 32.56 -0.32
C GLY A 602 -4.12 33.19 -1.46
N ASN A 603 -4.54 34.43 -1.25
CA ASN A 603 -5.16 35.29 -2.23
C ASN A 603 -4.12 35.73 -3.27
N THR A 604 -3.97 35.01 -4.39
CA THR A 604 -3.24 35.51 -5.56
C THR A 604 -3.92 35.07 -6.86
N SER A 605 -4.46 36.06 -7.56
CA SER A 605 -4.96 35.97 -8.93
C SER A 605 -3.78 35.83 -9.90
N LEU A 606 -3.53 34.62 -10.40
CA LEU A 606 -2.68 34.43 -11.58
C LEU A 606 -3.29 33.33 -12.45
N ASN A 607 -3.80 33.74 -13.61
CA ASN A 607 -4.14 32.89 -14.75
C ASN A 607 -2.98 31.92 -15.02
N ARG A 608 -3.18 30.63 -14.73
CA ARG A 608 -2.33 29.56 -15.25
C ARG A 608 -3.18 28.59 -16.06
N ASP A 609 -2.67 28.31 -17.24
CA ASP A 609 -3.20 27.47 -18.31
C ASP A 609 -3.74 26.10 -17.79
N PRO A 610 -4.95 25.65 -18.18
CA PRO A 610 -5.60 24.50 -17.54
C PRO A 610 -5.31 23.13 -18.17
N PHE A 611 -4.39 23.00 -19.14
CA PHE A 611 -4.31 21.81 -20.00
C PHE A 611 -3.40 20.65 -19.54
N HIS A 612 -2.73 20.74 -18.38
CA HIS A 612 -1.86 19.66 -17.90
C HIS A 612 -2.05 19.31 -16.42
N GLN A 613 -3.13 18.59 -16.11
CA GLN A 613 -3.25 17.87 -14.84
C GLN A 613 -3.73 16.43 -15.11
N GLN A 614 -2.80 15.47 -14.98
CA GLN A 614 -3.07 14.04 -15.10
C GLN A 614 -4.01 13.57 -13.99
N LEU A 615 -4.94 12.65 -14.30
CA LEU A 615 -5.88 12.00 -13.37
C LEU A 615 -5.20 11.14 -12.28
N SER A 616 -3.89 10.90 -12.35
CA SER A 616 -3.17 9.97 -11.46
C SER A 616 -3.08 10.39 -9.98
N PRO A 617 -2.97 11.68 -9.59
CA PRO A 617 -2.98 12.07 -8.17
C PRO A 617 -4.38 12.17 -7.56
N TRP A 618 -5.44 12.24 -8.38
CA TRP A 618 -6.79 12.64 -7.97
C TRP A 618 -7.61 11.50 -7.37
N SER A 619 -7.54 10.33 -7.99
CA SER A 619 -8.20 9.10 -7.55
C SER A 619 -7.61 8.60 -6.24
N CYS A 620 -6.27 8.58 -6.13
CA CYS A 620 -5.56 8.23 -4.91
C CYS A 620 -5.92 9.13 -3.74
N TRP A 621 -6.06 10.46 -3.91
CA TRP A 621 -6.32 11.36 -2.77
C TRP A 621 -7.76 11.27 -2.24
N ILE A 622 -8.78 11.22 -3.12
CA ILE A 622 -10.19 11.10 -2.70
C ILE A 622 -10.44 9.74 -2.04
N ILE A 623 -9.88 8.67 -2.63
CA ILE A 623 -9.93 7.33 -2.06
C ILE A 623 -9.13 7.26 -0.76
N TRP A 624 -7.95 7.88 -0.68
CA TRP A 624 -7.12 7.90 0.53
C TRP A 624 -7.75 8.69 1.67
N VAL A 625 -8.40 9.82 1.37
CA VAL A 625 -9.21 10.55 2.36
C VAL A 625 -10.38 9.68 2.84
N LEU A 626 -11.06 8.94 1.97
CA LEU A 626 -12.06 7.93 2.37
C LEU A 626 -11.45 6.75 3.17
N VAL A 627 -10.21 6.33 2.87
CA VAL A 627 -9.46 5.29 3.61
C VAL A 627 -9.09 5.77 5.03
N MET A 628 -8.70 7.04 5.19
CA MET A 628 -8.25 7.59 6.48
C MET A 628 -9.41 8.12 7.36
N THR A 629 -10.48 8.65 6.76
CA THR A 629 -11.63 9.21 7.50
C THR A 629 -12.67 8.16 7.91
N THR A 630 -12.60 6.93 7.40
CA THR A 630 -13.44 5.80 7.86
C THR A 630 -13.02 5.22 9.21
N GLY A 631 -12.19 5.95 9.98
CA GLY A 631 -12.11 5.85 11.45
C GLY A 631 -13.42 6.20 12.19
N ILE A 632 -14.56 6.26 11.51
CA ILE A 632 -15.88 6.16 12.13
C ILE A 632 -15.99 4.75 12.73
N ARG A 633 -15.58 4.61 14.00
CA ARG A 633 -16.00 3.47 14.84
C ARG A 633 -17.52 3.57 14.99
N MET A 634 -18.27 2.93 14.09
CA MET A 634 -19.63 2.55 14.41
C MET A 634 -19.56 1.50 15.52
N SER A 635 -19.88 1.93 16.75
CA SER A 635 -20.01 1.04 17.90
C SER A 635 -21.27 0.19 17.70
N PHE A 636 -21.11 -1.02 17.17
CA PHE A 636 -22.22 -1.96 17.00
C PHE A 636 -22.20 -2.99 18.14
N LYS A 637 -23.21 -2.92 19.02
CA LYS A 637 -23.54 -4.04 19.90
C LYS A 637 -24.03 -5.19 19.02
N LYS A 638 -23.24 -6.27 18.93
CA LYS A 638 -23.70 -7.55 18.38
C LYS A 638 -24.99 -7.98 19.09
N ARG A 639 -26.10 -8.07 18.36
CA ARG A 639 -27.16 -9.03 18.68
C ARG A 639 -27.01 -10.16 17.69
N ASP A 640 -26.51 -11.27 18.19
CA ASP A 640 -26.36 -12.53 17.49
C ASP A 640 -27.68 -13.32 17.62
N PRO A 641 -28.40 -13.66 16.52
CA PRO A 641 -29.53 -14.58 16.60
C PRO A 641 -29.17 -16.02 16.23
N PHE A 642 -27.89 -16.43 16.29
CA PHE A 642 -27.45 -17.79 15.96
C PHE A 642 -26.76 -18.53 17.13
N GLN A 643 -27.40 -18.55 18.30
CA GLN A 643 -27.07 -19.52 19.37
C GLN A 643 -28.31 -20.04 20.11
N ARG A 644 -29.25 -20.68 19.40
CA ARG A 644 -30.39 -21.36 20.05
C ARG A 644 -30.61 -22.82 19.68
N PHE A 645 -29.64 -23.49 19.08
CA PHE A 645 -29.78 -24.92 18.74
C PHE A 645 -28.65 -25.86 19.16
N ALA A 646 -27.75 -25.43 20.04
CA ALA A 646 -26.78 -26.34 20.63
C ALA A 646 -26.62 -26.06 22.14
N ARG A 647 -26.70 -27.13 22.93
CA ARG A 647 -26.46 -27.24 24.39
C ARG A 647 -27.70 -27.32 25.29
N GLY A 648 -28.41 -28.44 25.18
CA GLY A 648 -28.78 -29.18 26.39
C GLY A 648 -27.55 -29.96 26.88
N HIS A 649 -27.37 -30.06 28.21
CA HIS A 649 -26.26 -30.72 28.93
C HIS A 649 -24.94 -29.94 29.04
N HIS A 650 -24.75 -29.19 30.13
CA HIS A 650 -24.05 -29.71 31.32
C HIS A 650 -23.92 -28.64 32.41
N LEU A 651 -24.17 -29.09 33.64
CA LEU A 651 -24.13 -28.37 34.91
C LEU A 651 -22.69 -28.16 35.44
N LYS A 652 -22.55 -27.13 36.28
CA LYS A 652 -21.57 -26.92 37.38
C LYS A 652 -20.12 -26.52 37.02
N LEU A 653 -19.74 -25.29 37.37
CA LEU A 653 -18.87 -24.96 38.52
C LEU A 653 -18.74 -23.44 38.72
N LYS A 654 -18.81 -23.02 39.99
CA LYS A 654 -18.70 -21.65 40.52
C LYS A 654 -17.29 -21.40 41.08
N LYS A 655 -16.99 -20.10 41.29
CA LYS A 655 -15.88 -19.45 42.05
C LYS A 655 -14.69 -19.09 41.16
N SER A 656 -14.08 -17.90 41.23
CA SER A 656 -14.11 -16.77 42.19
C SER A 656 -13.56 -15.53 41.48
N LEU A 657 -13.91 -14.32 41.92
CA LEU A 657 -12.95 -13.24 42.23
C LEU A 657 -13.72 -11.97 42.65
N SER A 658 -13.39 -11.51 43.85
CA SER A 658 -13.84 -10.29 44.49
C SER A 658 -12.66 -9.33 44.64
N GLN A 659 -12.90 -8.07 44.26
CA GLN A 659 -12.33 -6.82 44.77
C GLN A 659 -10.80 -6.58 44.71
N CYS A 660 -10.41 -5.52 43.99
CA CYS A 660 -9.78 -4.35 44.61
C CYS A 660 -9.71 -3.14 43.65
N VAL A 661 -9.94 -1.96 44.22
CA VAL A 661 -9.93 -0.61 43.63
C VAL A 661 -8.60 0.05 43.95
N PHE A 662 -7.97 0.74 42.99
CA PHE A 662 -6.97 1.79 43.27
C PHE A 662 -7.11 2.97 42.29
N ARG A 663 -6.84 4.17 42.83
CA ARG A 663 -7.02 5.52 42.28
C ARG A 663 -5.89 5.92 41.32
N ASP A 664 -6.23 6.70 40.29
CA ASP A 664 -5.29 7.38 39.37
C ASP A 664 -4.77 8.74 39.92
N PRO A 665 -3.52 9.16 39.59
CA PRO A 665 -3.01 10.52 39.81
C PRO A 665 -3.14 11.42 38.54
N PRO A 666 -2.91 12.75 38.64
CA PRO A 666 -3.46 13.74 37.70
C PRO A 666 -2.55 14.03 36.49
N TYR A 667 -3.14 14.17 35.30
CA TYR A 667 -2.49 14.65 34.08
C TYR A 667 -2.68 16.19 33.89
N PRO A 668 -1.74 16.89 33.21
CA PRO A 668 -1.83 18.33 32.99
C PRO A 668 -2.88 18.71 31.92
N ARG A 669 -3.43 19.92 32.03
CA ARG A 669 -4.51 20.45 31.17
C ARG A 669 -4.04 20.64 29.71
N PRO A 670 -4.83 20.22 28.71
CA PRO A 670 -4.54 20.50 27.31
C PRO A 670 -5.00 21.92 26.90
N SER A 671 -4.42 22.44 25.81
CA SER A 671 -4.66 23.78 25.26
C SER A 671 -6.07 23.92 24.65
N ALA A 672 -6.50 25.18 24.44
CA ALA A 672 -7.85 25.54 24.00
C ALA A 672 -8.29 24.92 22.66
N GLU A 673 -7.36 24.57 21.76
CA GLU A 673 -7.67 23.85 20.51
C GLU A 673 -8.05 22.38 20.73
N THR A 674 -7.58 21.76 21.81
CA THR A 674 -7.94 20.37 22.16
C THR A 674 -9.33 20.28 22.78
N LEU A 675 -9.80 21.34 23.44
CA LEU A 675 -11.15 21.43 24.02
C LEU A 675 -12.23 21.50 22.93
N GLN A 676 -11.96 22.17 21.80
CA GLN A 676 -12.91 22.30 20.70
C GLN A 676 -13.09 20.97 19.91
N GLN A 677 -12.05 20.14 19.81
CA GLN A 677 -12.14 18.79 19.22
C GLN A 677 -12.80 17.77 20.18
N LEU A 678 -12.63 17.93 21.49
CA LEU A 678 -13.26 17.08 22.50
C LEU A 678 -14.76 17.38 22.68
N GLU A 679 -15.20 18.62 22.49
CA GLU A 679 -16.63 18.97 22.51
C GLU A 679 -17.38 18.45 21.28
N LEU A 680 -16.76 18.42 20.08
CA LEU A 680 -17.32 17.77 18.90
C LEU A 680 -17.50 16.24 19.09
N SER A 681 -16.57 15.60 19.81
CA SER A 681 -16.63 14.17 20.13
C SER A 681 -17.67 13.85 21.23
N ARG A 682 -17.85 14.76 22.21
CA ARG A 682 -18.85 14.62 23.28
C ARG A 682 -20.27 14.91 22.81
N ALA A 683 -20.48 15.82 21.85
CA ALA A 683 -21.79 16.08 21.26
C ALA A 683 -22.35 14.86 20.50
N VAL A 684 -21.48 14.07 19.86
CA VAL A 684 -21.86 12.83 19.13
C VAL A 684 -22.08 11.65 20.10
N SER A 685 -21.41 11.63 21.25
CA SER A 685 -21.56 10.55 22.25
C SER A 685 -22.76 10.74 23.20
N SER A 686 -23.17 11.99 23.46
CA SER A 686 -24.28 12.31 24.39
C SER A 686 -25.67 11.92 23.86
N PHE A 687 -25.85 11.82 22.54
CA PHE A 687 -27.15 11.49 21.94
C PHE A 687 -27.48 9.98 21.98
N PHE A 688 -26.51 9.10 22.24
CA PHE A 688 -26.69 7.64 22.23
C PHE A 688 -26.93 6.98 23.61
N LEU A 689 -27.13 7.78 24.67
CA LEU A 689 -27.34 7.28 26.04
C LEU A 689 -28.71 7.58 26.65
N HIS A 690 -29.64 8.19 25.91
CA HIS A 690 -31.04 8.36 26.34
C HIS A 690 -31.98 7.84 25.26
N VAL A 691 -32.26 6.53 25.31
CA VAL A 691 -33.51 5.83 24.97
C VAL A 691 -33.18 4.33 24.97
N THR A 692 -33.40 3.65 26.09
CA THR A 692 -33.79 2.23 26.19
C THR A 692 -34.06 1.90 27.66
N SER A 693 -35.29 2.15 28.10
CA SER A 693 -35.88 1.42 29.22
C SER A 693 -37.19 0.83 28.71
N PRO A 694 -37.41 -0.50 28.77
CA PRO A 694 -38.72 -1.07 28.49
C PRO A 694 -39.60 -0.91 29.73
N ASN A 695 -40.70 -0.16 29.59
CA ASN A 695 -41.81 -0.28 30.53
C ASN A 695 -42.56 -1.59 30.22
N ASP A 696 -42.50 -2.52 31.16
CA ASP A 696 -43.45 -3.63 31.26
C ASP A 696 -44.87 -3.06 31.42
N GLY A 697 -45.76 -3.38 30.48
CA GLY A 697 -47.16 -2.95 30.52
C GLY A 697 -48.04 -3.94 29.78
N ARG A 698 -48.70 -4.82 30.54
CA ARG A 698 -49.65 -5.83 30.07
C ARG A 698 -50.81 -5.21 29.27
N SER A 699 -51.30 -6.02 28.33
CA SER A 699 -52.61 -5.95 27.63
C SER A 699 -53.78 -5.45 28.50
N PRO A 700 -54.82 -4.84 27.87
CA PRO A 700 -56.05 -5.63 27.76
C PRO A 700 -56.72 -5.58 26.37
N ARG A 701 -57.38 -6.70 26.07
CA ARG A 701 -58.39 -6.92 25.02
C ARG A 701 -59.51 -5.87 25.01
N LYS A 702 -60.08 -5.61 23.83
CA LYS A 702 -61.52 -5.59 23.44
C LYS A 702 -61.59 -5.28 21.93
N LYS A 703 -62.19 -6.14 21.07
CA LYS A 703 -63.58 -6.07 20.54
C LYS A 703 -63.96 -4.62 20.17
N GLU A 704 -64.28 -4.26 18.94
CA GLU A 704 -65.01 -4.92 17.83
C GLU A 704 -64.29 -4.86 16.48
#